data_AF-A0A7C3KKB9-F1
#
_entry.id   AF-A0A7C3KKB9-F1
#
_cell.length_a   1.000
_cell.length_b   1.000
_cell.length_c   1.000
_cell.angle_alpha   90.00
_cell.angle_beta   90.00
_cell.angle_gamma   90.00
#
_symmetry.space_group_name_H-M   'P 1'
#
loop_
_entity.id
_entity.type
_entity.pdbx_description
1 polymer ?
#
loop_
_entity_poly.entity_id
_entity_poly.type
_entity_poly.pdbx_seq_one_letter_code
_entity_poly.pdbx_strand_id
1 'polypeptide(L)'
;MKTWIKRIFQSLGVLALVGILYAAFAPLPYGEVLPKEEWGAGASGVLPAYSGLQREFPALNGETTPEKAELGRILFFDPILSKNHDISCATCHNPSLGFSDGIQNAVGSDGVQLPRNTPGLWNVGYATNFFWDGRAESLEQQMLTPLLAENEMGNKPEDLEARLKGIPAYVDLFDSVYGRGADSITMATIQDAIAAFERAIISRNSPFDRYAAGEFNALTAQQRRGLNLFRSAATRCFECHAAPTFGNDNFFVTGVPDLPGREHDTGRGDVAGGGKDGAFKAPTLRNIALSAPYMHNGAFWTLEEVIDFYAKGGGRDRGIEVDRQIVPFELSAQEKEDLIAFLYALTDESAMPEIPQSVPSGLPVVEPIANPAREVVRQYNVSITESGTPAHEPTVVRVGPNETIQQAVDRSGPGDTIEVPYGIYHEAVVLDWSDVKLIGVPNEKGEWPVLDGEGTRSDGVIASGNNFEMAFFAVKNYTSNGVLVEGSTGVYLHDMYIENTGVYGVYPVRCTDVLIERIEATLMNDAAVYAGKSENVVIRETETYGNVIGVELENTVNGEVYNNYAHDNTVGIFIDLLPQLPSKVSLYTKVYDNRVENNNGENFARPGSSPALIPPGTGMLILAADHVEIYNNTIKGNKSGGLAVFNLTVGFSTNEIDVDPNPEYVHAHNNTYENNGYDADPFVQKMLGRGFDIIWDVSGAGNHFDEQASSSFPPVLPKKSWPQPFYNLYWRLMNFVVKAAS
;
A
#
# COMPACT_ATOMS: atom_id res chain seq x y z
N MET A 1 -69.40 10.99 13.49
CA MET A 1 -67.98 11.38 13.50
C MET A 1 -67.90 12.88 13.22
N LYS A 2 -67.32 13.69 14.13
CA LYS A 2 -67.31 15.17 14.00
C LYS A 2 -66.53 15.58 12.73
N THR A 3 -66.98 16.60 12.02
CA THR A 3 -66.41 17.10 10.74
C THR A 3 -64.90 17.35 10.77
N TRP A 4 -64.35 17.70 11.93
CA TRP A 4 -62.90 17.89 12.12
C TRP A 4 -62.11 16.56 12.07
N ILE A 5 -62.67 15.44 12.56
CA ILE A 5 -62.04 14.11 12.48
C ILE A 5 -61.94 13.66 11.02
N LYS A 6 -62.99 13.90 10.21
CA LYS A 6 -62.97 13.60 8.77
C LYS A 6 -61.89 14.41 8.03
N ARG A 7 -61.72 15.69 8.39
CA ARG A 7 -60.65 16.55 7.84
C ARG A 7 -59.26 16.05 8.23
N ILE A 8 -59.06 15.60 9.48
CA ILE A 8 -57.79 15.00 9.91
C ILE A 8 -57.46 13.75 9.10
N PHE A 9 -58.40 12.79 8.97
CA PHE A 9 -58.15 11.58 8.18
C PHE A 9 -57.93 11.88 6.69
N GLN A 10 -58.63 12.87 6.12
CA GLN A 10 -58.38 13.32 4.74
C GLN A 10 -56.99 13.95 4.60
N SER A 11 -56.58 14.81 5.52
CA SER A 11 -55.23 15.41 5.52
C SER A 11 -54.14 14.36 5.71
N LEU A 12 -54.32 13.39 6.61
CA LEU A 12 -53.41 12.26 6.77
C LEU A 12 -53.34 11.38 5.52
N GLY A 13 -54.48 11.14 4.86
CA GLY A 13 -54.53 10.40 3.60
C GLY A 13 -53.80 11.12 2.46
N VAL A 14 -53.94 12.45 2.37
CA VAL A 14 -53.20 13.26 1.39
C VAL A 14 -51.70 13.25 1.70
N LEU A 15 -51.30 13.41 2.97
CA LEU A 15 -49.90 13.33 3.38
C LEU A 15 -49.29 11.95 3.10
N ALA A 16 -50.02 10.87 3.37
CA ALA A 16 -49.59 9.51 3.06
C ALA A 16 -49.45 9.30 1.54
N LEU A 17 -50.39 9.80 0.73
CA LEU A 17 -50.31 9.72 -0.72
C LEU A 17 -49.12 10.52 -1.26
N VAL A 18 -48.89 11.74 -0.76
CA VAL A 18 -47.72 12.56 -1.11
C VAL A 18 -46.44 11.85 -0.69
N GLY A 19 -46.40 11.23 0.48
CA GLY A 19 -45.27 10.44 0.97
C GLY A 19 -44.97 9.23 0.08
N ILE A 20 -46.01 8.50 -0.36
CA ILE A 20 -45.86 7.35 -1.28
C ILE A 20 -45.40 7.82 -2.66
N LEU A 21 -45.99 8.89 -3.20
CA LEU A 21 -45.57 9.47 -4.48
C LEU A 21 -44.12 9.95 -4.41
N TYR A 22 -43.75 10.64 -3.32
CA TYR A 22 -42.36 11.02 -3.09
C TYR A 22 -41.45 9.80 -3.00
N ALA A 23 -41.81 8.78 -2.20
CA ALA A 23 -41.01 7.55 -2.08
C ALA A 23 -40.82 6.82 -3.42
N ALA A 24 -41.84 6.82 -4.28
CA ALA A 24 -41.82 6.18 -5.59
C ALA A 24 -40.98 6.96 -6.63
N PHE A 25 -41.04 8.30 -6.63
CA PHE A 25 -40.41 9.11 -7.69
C PHE A 25 -39.13 9.85 -7.26
N ALA A 26 -38.84 9.95 -5.96
CA ALA A 26 -37.60 10.55 -5.48
C ALA A 26 -36.41 9.63 -5.80
N PRO A 27 -35.27 10.19 -6.25
CA PRO A 27 -34.08 9.42 -6.57
C PRO A 27 -33.62 8.61 -5.36
N LEU A 28 -33.13 7.39 -5.63
CA LEU A 28 -32.45 6.59 -4.62
C LEU A 28 -31.04 7.13 -4.38
N PRO A 29 -30.47 6.91 -3.17
CA PRO A 29 -29.09 7.27 -2.91
C PRO A 29 -28.20 6.29 -3.68
N TYR A 30 -27.68 6.73 -4.82
CA TYR A 30 -26.62 6.04 -5.54
C TYR A 30 -25.27 6.60 -5.11
N GLY A 31 -24.24 5.75 -5.12
CA GLY A 31 -22.86 6.12 -4.94
C GLY A 31 -22.38 7.11 -6.00
N GLU A 32 -21.41 7.93 -5.63
CA GLU A 32 -20.73 8.78 -6.60
C GLU A 32 -19.84 7.91 -7.49
N VAL A 33 -19.98 8.06 -8.80
CA VAL A 33 -19.02 7.44 -9.73
C VAL A 33 -17.72 8.22 -9.60
N LEU A 34 -16.73 7.59 -8.95
CA LEU A 34 -15.42 8.19 -8.77
C LEU A 34 -14.75 8.48 -10.13
N PRO A 35 -13.89 9.51 -10.22
CA PRO A 35 -13.11 9.79 -11.43
C PRO A 35 -12.29 8.58 -11.86
N LYS A 36 -11.97 8.46 -13.15
CA LYS A 36 -11.21 7.31 -13.70
C LYS A 36 -9.82 7.18 -13.05
N GLU A 37 -9.28 8.30 -12.58
CA GLU A 37 -8.01 8.37 -11.86
C GLU A 37 -8.01 7.60 -10.53
N GLU A 38 -9.20 7.29 -9.99
CA GLU A 38 -9.39 6.50 -8.76
C GLU A 38 -9.75 5.03 -9.04
N TRP A 39 -9.64 4.60 -10.31
CA TRP A 39 -9.99 3.24 -10.75
C TRP A 39 -8.78 2.31 -10.93
N GLY A 40 -9.02 1.02 -10.71
CA GLY A 40 -8.16 -0.07 -11.17
C GLY A 40 -6.71 0.02 -10.69
N ALA A 41 -5.79 -0.51 -11.49
CA ALA A 41 -4.36 -0.51 -11.17
C ALA A 41 -3.76 0.90 -11.10
N GLY A 42 -4.18 1.80 -12.00
CA GLY A 42 -3.67 3.18 -12.09
C GLY A 42 -3.90 4.03 -10.84
N ALA A 43 -5.00 3.80 -10.11
CA ALA A 43 -5.31 4.48 -8.86
C ALA A 43 -4.28 4.25 -7.75
N SER A 44 -3.46 3.20 -7.86
CA SER A 44 -2.43 2.88 -6.88
C SER A 44 -1.12 3.68 -7.04
N GLY A 45 -1.03 4.55 -8.05
CA GLY A 45 0.19 5.29 -8.39
C GLY A 45 1.29 4.42 -9.04
N VAL A 46 0.94 3.18 -9.40
CA VAL A 46 1.80 2.26 -10.14
C VAL A 46 1.42 2.35 -11.61
N LEU A 47 2.25 3.04 -12.40
CA LEU A 47 2.10 3.07 -13.86
C LEU A 47 2.80 1.85 -14.47
N PRO A 48 2.27 1.26 -15.56
CA PRO A 48 2.97 0.25 -16.32
C PRO A 48 4.36 0.76 -16.73
N ALA A 49 5.41 0.16 -16.16
CA ALA A 49 6.80 0.53 -16.38
C ALA A 49 7.64 -0.70 -16.70
N TYR A 50 8.85 -0.53 -17.23
CA TYR A 50 9.73 -1.64 -17.64
C TYR A 50 9.96 -2.73 -16.58
N SER A 51 9.77 -2.40 -15.31
CA SER A 51 9.92 -3.35 -14.20
C SER A 51 8.69 -3.45 -13.29
N GLY A 52 7.61 -2.69 -13.52
CA GLY A 52 6.50 -2.51 -12.56
C GLY A 52 6.88 -1.91 -11.20
N LEU A 53 8.17 -1.63 -10.96
CA LEU A 53 8.68 -1.02 -9.72
C LEU A 53 8.77 0.51 -9.81
N GLN A 54 8.77 1.07 -11.02
CA GLN A 54 8.83 2.52 -11.21
C GLN A 54 7.50 3.15 -10.80
N ARG A 55 7.57 4.12 -9.89
CA ARG A 55 6.42 4.87 -9.40
C ARG A 55 6.66 6.35 -9.58
N GLU A 56 5.60 7.09 -9.88
CA GLU A 56 5.70 8.55 -9.94
C GLU A 56 5.92 9.11 -8.53
N PHE A 57 6.89 10.01 -8.41
CA PHE A 57 7.05 10.78 -7.18
C PHE A 57 5.83 11.68 -6.98
N PRO A 58 5.38 11.88 -5.73
CA PRO A 58 4.29 12.81 -5.45
C PRO A 58 4.69 14.23 -5.87
N ALA A 59 3.69 15.09 -6.08
CA ALA A 59 3.96 16.50 -6.33
C ALA A 59 4.71 17.12 -5.13
N LEU A 60 5.65 18.02 -5.41
CA LEU A 60 6.29 18.82 -4.37
C LEU A 60 5.27 19.74 -3.71
N ASN A 61 5.42 19.92 -2.41
CA ASN A 61 4.51 20.71 -1.57
C ASN A 61 4.77 22.24 -1.66
N GLY A 62 4.54 22.84 -2.82
CA GLY A 62 4.69 24.29 -3.03
C GLY A 62 5.55 24.64 -4.23
N GLU A 63 5.71 25.94 -4.49
CA GLU A 63 6.42 26.44 -5.67
C GLU A 63 7.91 26.71 -5.40
N THR A 64 8.78 26.16 -6.26
CA THR A 64 10.22 26.41 -6.23
C THR A 64 10.72 26.92 -7.57
N THR A 65 11.63 27.91 -7.56
CA THR A 65 12.41 28.33 -8.73
C THR A 65 13.90 28.21 -8.41
N PRO A 66 14.79 28.02 -9.41
CA PRO A 66 16.22 27.94 -9.18
C PRO A 66 16.79 29.14 -8.42
N GLU A 67 16.33 30.35 -8.71
CA GLU A 67 16.77 31.59 -8.06
C GLU A 67 16.33 31.64 -6.59
N LYS A 68 15.09 31.22 -6.32
CA LYS A 68 14.56 31.15 -4.95
C LYS A 68 15.31 30.10 -4.12
N ALA A 69 15.54 28.93 -4.69
CA ALA A 69 16.30 27.86 -4.05
C ALA A 69 17.77 28.25 -3.78
N GLU A 70 18.40 29.03 -4.66
CA GLU A 70 19.77 29.52 -4.43
C GLU A 70 19.83 30.54 -3.29
N LEU A 71 18.87 31.47 -3.20
CA LEU A 71 18.75 32.37 -2.05
C LEU A 71 18.55 31.57 -0.75
N GLY A 72 17.65 30.58 -0.78
CA GLY A 72 17.43 29.65 0.32
C GLY A 72 18.68 28.91 0.75
N ARG A 73 19.47 28.40 -0.21
CA ARG A 73 20.73 27.71 0.04
C ARG A 73 21.68 28.63 0.79
N ILE A 74 21.87 29.87 0.33
CA ILE A 74 22.76 30.82 0.99
C ILE A 74 22.32 31.06 2.44
N LEU A 75 21.03 31.28 2.68
CA LEU A 75 20.47 31.48 4.02
C LEU A 75 20.66 30.23 4.90
N PHE A 76 20.42 29.04 4.37
CA PHE A 76 20.54 27.76 5.08
C PHE A 76 21.93 27.55 5.70
N PHE A 77 22.98 28.03 5.03
CA PHE A 77 24.36 27.93 5.50
C PHE A 77 24.82 29.11 6.36
N ASP A 78 24.08 30.22 6.42
CA ASP A 78 24.54 31.46 7.07
C ASP A 78 24.13 31.52 8.56
N PRO A 79 25.10 31.53 9.50
CA PRO A 79 24.79 31.61 10.94
C PRO A 79 24.13 32.92 11.36
N ILE A 80 24.06 33.91 10.46
CA ILE A 80 23.36 35.18 10.69
C ILE A 80 21.90 34.98 11.06
N LEU A 81 21.32 33.81 10.79
CA LEU A 81 19.95 33.44 11.15
C LEU A 81 19.77 33.17 12.66
N SER A 82 20.83 32.88 13.42
CA SER A 82 20.74 32.64 14.86
C SER A 82 20.96 33.92 15.68
N LYS A 83 20.50 33.94 16.93
CA LYS A 83 20.72 35.05 17.87
C LYS A 83 22.21 35.30 18.15
N ASN A 84 22.99 34.22 18.28
CA ASN A 84 24.39 34.26 18.68
C ASN A 84 25.37 34.29 17.49
N HIS A 85 24.87 34.21 16.24
CA HIS A 85 25.67 34.23 15.01
C HIS A 85 26.63 33.04 14.86
N ASP A 86 26.27 31.89 15.43
CA ASP A 86 27.08 30.67 15.52
C ASP A 86 26.38 29.39 15.05
N ILE A 87 25.04 29.43 14.90
CA ILE A 87 24.21 28.32 14.40
C ILE A 87 23.53 28.72 13.10
N SER A 88 23.64 27.86 12.08
CA SER A 88 22.82 27.88 10.85
C SER A 88 22.00 26.60 10.75
N CYS A 89 21.10 26.50 9.76
CA CYS A 89 20.36 25.27 9.50
C CYS A 89 21.33 24.11 9.24
N ALA A 90 22.42 24.38 8.51
CA ALA A 90 23.46 23.40 8.18
C ALA A 90 24.28 22.91 9.39
N THR A 91 24.21 23.59 10.55
CA THR A 91 24.85 23.13 11.80
C THR A 91 24.22 21.83 12.27
N CYS A 92 22.89 21.75 12.27
CA CYS A 92 22.14 20.54 12.66
C CYS A 92 21.84 19.64 11.46
N HIS A 93 21.59 20.22 10.29
CA HIS A 93 21.28 19.48 9.06
C HIS A 93 22.49 19.51 8.10
N ASN A 94 23.60 18.93 8.53
CA ASN A 94 24.86 18.99 7.78
C ASN A 94 24.77 18.10 6.52
N PRO A 95 25.00 18.64 5.30
CA PRO A 95 24.97 17.84 4.06
C PRO A 95 25.94 16.65 4.08
N SER A 96 27.07 16.80 4.77
CA SER A 96 28.08 15.74 4.92
C SER A 96 27.55 14.53 5.71
N LEU A 97 26.50 14.70 6.51
CA LEU A 97 25.91 13.68 7.38
C LEU A 97 24.46 13.37 6.97
N GLY A 98 24.16 13.40 5.67
CA GLY A 98 22.82 13.11 5.16
C GLY A 98 21.76 14.14 5.57
N PHE A 99 22.19 15.39 5.80
CA PHE A 99 21.38 16.46 6.38
C PHE A 99 20.90 16.16 7.81
N SER A 100 21.77 15.52 8.59
CA SER A 100 21.65 15.33 10.04
C SER A 100 22.92 15.84 10.75
N ASP A 101 23.05 15.61 12.05
CA ASP A 101 24.16 16.09 12.90
C ASP A 101 25.09 14.96 13.40
N GLY A 102 24.77 13.70 13.12
CA GLY A 102 25.58 12.54 13.51
C GLY A 102 25.60 12.26 15.02
N ILE A 103 24.66 12.81 15.78
CA ILE A 103 24.57 12.64 17.23
C ILE A 103 23.19 12.14 17.67
N GLN A 104 23.12 11.59 18.88
CA GLN A 104 21.90 10.95 19.39
C GLN A 104 20.74 11.94 19.57
N ASN A 105 21.01 13.07 20.21
CA ASN A 105 20.07 14.18 20.29
C ASN A 105 20.78 15.48 19.96
N ALA A 106 20.10 16.35 19.23
CA ALA A 106 20.63 17.62 18.76
C ALA A 106 21.05 18.54 19.91
N VAL A 107 21.98 19.45 19.63
CA VAL A 107 22.43 20.49 20.57
C VAL A 107 22.16 21.84 19.93
N GLY A 108 21.30 22.64 20.56
CA GLY A 108 20.96 23.97 20.11
C GLY A 108 21.81 25.07 20.77
N SER A 109 21.27 26.29 20.80
CA SER A 109 21.90 27.46 21.43
C SER A 109 22.34 27.18 22.86
N ASP A 110 23.43 27.85 23.27
CA ASP A 110 23.97 27.79 24.63
C ASP A 110 24.30 26.37 25.14
N GLY A 111 24.40 25.39 24.22
CA GLY A 111 24.71 23.98 24.54
C GLY A 111 23.51 23.19 25.07
N VAL A 112 22.28 23.67 24.87
CA VAL A 112 21.08 22.98 25.33
C VAL A 112 20.84 21.73 24.48
N GLN A 113 20.73 20.58 25.15
CA GLN A 113 20.42 19.32 24.48
C GLN A 113 18.92 19.22 24.22
N LEU A 114 18.55 18.96 22.96
CA LEU A 114 17.18 18.81 22.50
C LEU A 114 16.67 17.37 22.76
N PRO A 115 15.35 17.13 22.73
CA PRO A 115 14.79 15.82 23.08
C PRO A 115 14.91 14.76 21.97
N ARG A 116 15.15 15.16 20.71
CA ARG A 116 15.08 14.27 19.54
C ARG A 116 16.36 14.31 18.70
N ASN A 117 16.56 13.24 17.93
CA ASN A 117 17.55 13.16 16.86
C ASN A 117 17.14 14.07 15.69
N THR A 118 18.12 14.69 15.03
CA THR A 118 17.89 15.56 13.88
C THR A 118 17.54 14.72 12.64
N PRO A 119 16.31 14.82 12.10
CA PRO A 119 15.93 14.05 10.92
C PRO A 119 16.69 14.55 9.67
N GLY A 120 17.01 13.62 8.76
CA GLY A 120 17.52 13.97 7.44
C GLY A 120 16.53 14.80 6.61
N LEU A 121 17.04 15.64 5.71
CA LEU A 121 16.24 16.52 4.84
C LEU A 121 16.11 16.03 3.38
N TRP A 122 16.74 14.89 3.04
CA TRP A 122 16.53 14.31 1.71
C TRP A 122 15.04 14.06 1.46
N ASN A 123 14.54 14.50 0.30
CA ASN A 123 13.15 14.32 -0.12
C ASN A 123 12.10 14.96 0.81
N VAL A 124 12.48 15.90 1.67
CA VAL A 124 11.55 16.55 2.61
C VAL A 124 10.46 17.38 1.90
N GLY A 125 10.72 17.81 0.66
CA GLY A 125 9.74 18.50 -0.19
C GLY A 125 8.54 17.66 -0.62
N TYR A 126 8.55 16.34 -0.38
CA TYR A 126 7.39 15.46 -0.62
C TYR A 126 6.53 15.22 0.62
N ALA A 127 6.99 15.63 1.81
CA ALA A 127 6.23 15.41 3.05
C ALA A 127 5.08 16.41 3.19
N THR A 128 3.97 15.98 3.78
CA THR A 128 2.85 16.83 4.18
C THR A 128 2.78 17.04 5.69
N ASN A 129 3.52 16.27 6.47
CA ASN A 129 3.65 16.43 7.92
C ASN A 129 5.13 16.54 8.32
N PHE A 130 5.46 17.56 9.12
CA PHE A 130 6.84 17.89 9.50
C PHE A 130 7.14 17.65 10.99
N PHE A 131 8.43 17.47 11.28
CA PHE A 131 8.94 16.86 12.52
C PHE A 131 8.55 15.39 12.66
N TRP A 132 9.14 14.73 13.67
CA TRP A 132 8.85 13.34 14.02
C TRP A 132 7.40 13.09 14.44
N ASP A 133 6.71 14.09 15.00
CA ASP A 133 5.33 14.02 15.50
C ASP A 133 4.30 14.70 14.58
N GLY A 134 4.74 15.28 13.47
CA GLY A 134 3.84 15.88 12.47
C GLY A 134 3.14 17.14 12.94
N ARG A 135 3.69 17.88 13.91
CA ARG A 135 3.05 19.08 14.48
C ARG A 135 3.00 20.30 13.55
N ALA A 136 3.65 20.23 12.40
CA ALA A 136 3.61 21.27 11.38
C ALA A 136 3.14 20.69 10.04
N GLU A 137 2.35 21.47 9.30
CA GLU A 137 1.67 21.07 8.06
C GLU A 137 2.38 21.62 6.80
N SER A 138 3.43 22.43 6.96
CA SER A 138 4.26 22.97 5.89
C SER A 138 5.71 23.17 6.34
N LEU A 139 6.65 23.20 5.39
CA LEU A 139 8.06 23.56 5.66
C LEU A 139 8.15 24.96 6.24
N GLU A 140 7.36 25.91 5.73
CA GLU A 140 7.32 27.28 6.21
C GLU A 140 6.88 27.35 7.68
N GLN A 141 5.86 26.58 8.09
CA GLN A 141 5.43 26.49 9.49
C GLN A 141 6.47 25.77 10.35
N GLN A 142 7.05 24.67 9.85
CA GLN A 142 8.09 23.90 10.53
C GLN A 142 9.23 24.84 10.93
N MET A 143 9.72 25.62 9.98
CA MET A 143 10.91 26.45 10.07
C MET A 143 10.80 27.60 11.08
N LEU A 144 9.59 28.08 11.37
CA LEU A 144 9.41 29.07 12.44
C LEU A 144 9.83 28.54 13.81
N THR A 145 9.71 27.23 14.02
CA THR A 145 10.08 26.62 15.30
C THR A 145 11.58 26.75 15.56
N PRO A 146 12.50 26.18 14.74
CA PRO A 146 13.93 26.29 15.00
C PRO A 146 14.44 27.74 14.97
N LEU A 147 13.91 28.59 14.07
CA LEU A 147 14.32 29.99 13.97
C LEU A 147 14.04 30.79 15.24
N LEU A 148 12.91 30.53 15.90
CA LEU A 148 12.42 31.34 17.03
C LEU A 148 12.61 30.67 18.39
N ALA A 149 12.71 29.35 18.46
CA ALA A 149 12.87 28.62 19.71
C ALA A 149 14.16 29.03 20.42
N GLU A 150 14.04 29.46 21.69
CA GLU A 150 15.15 30.01 22.47
C GLU A 150 16.31 29.01 22.61
N ASN A 151 15.98 27.73 22.70
CA ASN A 151 16.89 26.59 22.81
C ASN A 151 17.43 26.07 21.47
N GLU A 152 17.07 26.69 20.34
CA GLU A 152 17.58 26.36 19.01
C GLU A 152 18.33 27.56 18.42
N MET A 153 17.71 28.38 17.57
CA MET A 153 18.36 29.57 16.99
C MET A 153 18.02 30.87 17.73
N GLY A 154 16.92 30.88 18.51
CA GLY A 154 16.55 31.93 19.46
C GLY A 154 16.35 33.33 18.90
N ASN A 155 16.03 33.45 17.61
CA ASN A 155 15.90 34.74 16.95
C ASN A 155 14.52 35.37 17.18
N LYS A 156 14.39 36.66 16.87
CA LYS A 156 13.11 37.36 16.79
C LYS A 156 12.87 37.81 15.35
N PRO A 157 11.64 37.74 14.83
CA PRO A 157 11.30 38.15 13.47
C PRO A 157 11.90 39.50 13.06
N GLU A 158 11.67 40.52 13.88
CA GLU A 158 12.04 41.90 13.56
C GLU A 158 13.57 42.09 13.57
N ASP A 159 14.25 41.40 14.48
CA ASP A 159 15.71 41.44 14.61
C ASP A 159 16.38 40.75 13.41
N LEU A 160 15.82 39.64 12.93
CA LEU A 160 16.32 38.92 11.76
C LEU A 160 16.14 39.75 10.48
N GLU A 161 14.95 40.30 10.27
CA GLU A 161 14.68 41.15 9.10
C GLU A 161 15.60 42.37 9.06
N ALA A 162 15.73 43.08 10.19
CA ALA A 162 16.60 44.25 10.29
C ALA A 162 18.07 43.90 9.99
N ARG A 163 18.52 42.73 10.43
CA ARG A 163 19.88 42.23 10.22
C ARG A 163 20.16 41.93 8.75
N LEU A 164 19.27 41.19 8.08
CA LEU A 164 19.41 40.90 6.65
C LEU A 164 19.32 42.16 5.79
N LYS A 165 18.41 43.10 6.13
CA LYS A 165 18.33 44.43 5.49
C LYS A 165 19.60 45.26 5.67
N GLY A 166 20.39 45.00 6.72
CA GLY A 166 21.67 45.64 6.98
C GLY A 166 22.83 45.15 6.11
N ILE A 167 22.66 44.07 5.35
CA ILE A 167 23.70 43.45 4.51
C ILE A 167 23.37 43.72 3.04
N PRO A 168 24.11 44.60 2.33
CA PRO A 168 23.78 44.98 0.95
C PRO A 168 23.66 43.80 -0.02
N ALA A 169 24.50 42.78 0.16
CA ALA A 169 24.45 41.57 -0.66
C ALA A 169 23.14 40.78 -0.48
N TYR A 170 22.55 40.74 0.73
CA TYR A 170 21.24 40.13 0.92
C TYR A 170 20.13 40.98 0.28
N VAL A 171 20.19 42.31 0.40
CA VAL A 171 19.22 43.19 -0.28
C VAL A 171 19.20 42.91 -1.78
N ASP A 172 20.37 42.84 -2.42
CA ASP A 172 20.47 42.53 -3.85
C ASP A 172 19.91 41.14 -4.20
N LEU A 173 20.22 40.12 -3.39
CA LEU A 173 19.72 38.75 -3.59
C LEU A 173 18.20 38.68 -3.46
N PHE A 174 17.62 39.23 -2.39
CA PHE A 174 16.17 39.22 -2.16
C PHE A 174 15.43 40.06 -3.21
N ASP A 175 15.95 41.23 -3.60
CA ASP A 175 15.37 42.06 -4.65
C ASP A 175 15.35 41.35 -6.01
N SER A 176 16.31 40.46 -6.27
CA SER A 176 16.36 39.67 -7.51
C SER A 176 15.29 38.58 -7.59
N VAL A 177 14.85 38.06 -6.44
CA VAL A 177 13.86 36.97 -6.36
C VAL A 177 12.44 37.51 -6.16
N TYR A 178 12.26 38.46 -5.25
CA TYR A 178 10.95 38.96 -4.81
C TYR A 178 10.60 40.35 -5.37
N GLY A 179 11.51 40.96 -6.13
CA GLY A 179 11.36 42.32 -6.65
C GLY A 179 11.82 43.38 -5.66
N ARG A 180 12.20 44.56 -6.18
CA ARG A 180 12.72 45.66 -5.37
C ARG A 180 11.64 46.29 -4.49
N GLY A 181 11.91 46.40 -3.18
CA GLY A 181 11.03 47.14 -2.27
C GLY A 181 11.25 46.81 -0.80
N ALA A 182 10.52 47.49 0.08
CA ALA A 182 10.59 47.26 1.53
C ALA A 182 10.12 45.84 1.94
N ASP A 183 9.35 45.19 1.06
CA ASP A 183 8.74 43.89 1.28
C ASP A 183 9.60 42.73 0.71
N SER A 184 10.78 43.01 0.12
CA SER A 184 11.64 41.96 -0.43
C SER A 184 12.24 41.07 0.66
N ILE A 185 12.65 41.66 1.79
CA ILE A 185 13.12 40.96 2.99
C ILE A 185 12.06 41.04 4.08
N THR A 186 11.32 39.96 4.26
CA THR A 186 10.35 39.76 5.33
C THR A 186 10.50 38.33 5.87
N MET A 187 9.95 38.04 7.06
CA MET A 187 9.91 36.66 7.53
C MET A 187 9.30 35.70 6.52
N ALA A 188 8.23 36.10 5.83
CA ALA A 188 7.57 35.27 4.83
C ALA A 188 8.52 34.94 3.66
N THR A 189 9.27 35.92 3.14
CA THR A 189 10.19 35.69 2.02
C THR A 189 11.46 34.95 2.44
N ILE A 190 11.89 35.07 3.70
CA ILE A 190 12.96 34.26 4.29
C ILE A 190 12.54 32.79 4.36
N GLN A 191 11.34 32.53 4.92
CA GLN A 191 10.78 31.17 5.02
C GLN A 191 10.60 30.53 3.64
N ASP A 192 9.98 31.26 2.71
CA ASP A 192 9.73 30.80 1.34
C ASP A 192 11.05 30.46 0.63
N ALA A 193 12.10 31.27 0.80
CA ALA A 193 13.40 30.99 0.20
C ALA A 193 14.04 29.71 0.74
N ILE A 194 14.15 29.58 2.07
CA ILE A 194 14.77 28.40 2.69
C ILE A 194 13.94 27.14 2.39
N ALA A 195 12.61 27.22 2.44
CA ALA A 195 11.74 26.08 2.15
C ALA A 195 11.85 25.67 0.67
N ALA A 196 12.02 26.62 -0.25
CA ALA A 196 12.29 26.33 -1.65
C ALA A 196 13.63 25.61 -1.88
N PHE A 197 14.66 25.92 -1.08
CA PHE A 197 15.91 25.17 -1.08
C PHE A 197 15.72 23.75 -0.55
N GLU A 198 15.04 23.57 0.58
CA GLU A 198 14.78 22.24 1.16
C GLU A 198 13.98 21.35 0.20
N ARG A 199 13.01 21.92 -0.54
CA ARG A 199 12.28 21.23 -1.61
C ARG A 199 13.16 20.78 -2.79
N ALA A 200 14.30 21.41 -3.00
CA ALA A 200 15.23 21.06 -4.07
C ALA A 200 16.18 19.91 -3.69
N ILE A 201 16.23 19.49 -2.42
CA ILE A 201 17.09 18.42 -1.91
C ILE A 201 16.47 17.05 -2.25
N ILE A 202 16.50 16.67 -3.53
CA ILE A 202 15.79 15.50 -4.06
C ILE A 202 16.73 14.36 -4.44
N SER A 203 16.50 13.20 -3.84
CA SER A 203 17.09 11.91 -4.18
C SER A 203 16.12 11.11 -5.05
N ARG A 204 16.50 10.88 -6.32
CA ARG A 204 15.68 10.17 -7.32
C ARG A 204 16.48 9.49 -8.43
N ASN A 205 17.79 9.29 -8.23
CA ASN A 205 18.69 8.62 -9.17
C ASN A 205 19.60 7.61 -8.46
N SER A 206 19.12 6.95 -7.40
CA SER A 206 19.84 5.89 -6.72
C SER A 206 19.95 4.64 -7.60
N PRO A 207 20.82 3.67 -7.23
CA PRO A 207 20.82 2.35 -7.87
C PRO A 207 19.42 1.71 -7.98
N PHE A 208 18.59 1.85 -6.94
CA PHE A 208 17.19 1.41 -7.01
C PHE A 208 16.38 2.18 -8.07
N ASP A 209 16.49 3.50 -8.16
CA ASP A 209 15.72 4.27 -9.14
C ASP A 209 16.06 3.88 -10.58
N ARG A 210 17.35 3.69 -10.87
CA ARG A 210 17.81 3.23 -12.19
C ARG A 210 17.34 1.81 -12.49
N TYR A 211 17.38 0.93 -11.49
CA TYR A 211 16.84 -0.43 -11.62
C TYR A 211 15.34 -0.44 -11.91
N ALA A 212 14.56 0.33 -11.15
CA ALA A 212 13.13 0.50 -11.38
C ALA A 212 12.85 1.07 -12.78
N ALA A 213 13.70 1.96 -13.29
CA ALA A 213 13.63 2.50 -14.65
C ALA A 213 14.09 1.53 -15.76
N GLY A 214 14.52 0.30 -15.43
CA GLY A 214 14.90 -0.74 -16.39
C GLY A 214 16.40 -0.95 -16.57
N GLU A 215 17.26 -0.24 -15.83
CA GLU A 215 18.70 -0.56 -15.78
C GLU A 215 18.94 -1.73 -14.82
N PHE A 216 18.62 -2.97 -15.24
CA PHE A 216 18.62 -4.15 -14.35
C PHE A 216 19.96 -4.45 -13.66
N ASN A 217 21.07 -3.98 -14.24
CA ASN A 217 22.42 -4.09 -13.67
C ASN A 217 22.76 -2.99 -12.65
N ALA A 218 21.84 -2.04 -12.41
CA ALA A 218 22.01 -1.00 -11.40
C ALA A 218 21.94 -1.57 -9.98
N LEU A 219 21.17 -2.63 -9.75
CA LEU A 219 21.23 -3.42 -8.52
C LEU A 219 22.05 -4.69 -8.73
N THR A 220 22.92 -5.00 -7.77
CA THR A 220 23.58 -6.31 -7.68
C THR A 220 22.55 -7.40 -7.31
N ALA A 221 22.89 -8.67 -7.55
CA ALA A 221 22.05 -9.79 -7.12
C ALA A 221 21.75 -9.77 -5.61
N GLN A 222 22.71 -9.33 -4.79
CA GLN A 222 22.54 -9.16 -3.35
C GLN A 222 21.47 -8.11 -3.02
N GLN A 223 21.53 -6.95 -3.68
CA GLN A 223 20.59 -5.86 -3.49
C GLN A 223 19.18 -6.22 -3.98
N ARG A 224 19.06 -6.99 -5.07
CA ARG A 224 17.77 -7.51 -5.53
C ARG A 224 17.14 -8.43 -4.48
N ARG A 225 17.89 -9.39 -3.93
CA ARG A 225 17.40 -10.22 -2.81
C ARG A 225 16.98 -9.38 -1.61
N GLY A 226 17.72 -8.32 -1.29
CA GLY A 226 17.36 -7.36 -0.25
C GLY A 226 16.07 -6.60 -0.51
N LEU A 227 15.86 -6.10 -1.74
CA LEU A 227 14.62 -5.47 -2.18
C LEU A 227 13.43 -6.41 -1.99
N ASN A 228 13.63 -7.70 -2.26
CA ASN A 228 12.58 -8.72 -2.11
C ASN A 228 12.18 -8.92 -0.67
N LEU A 229 13.16 -9.08 0.21
CA LEU A 229 12.89 -9.15 1.64
C LEU A 229 12.15 -7.89 2.09
N PHE A 230 12.57 -6.71 1.65
CA PHE A 230 11.95 -5.42 2.00
C PHE A 230 10.47 -5.31 1.59
N ARG A 231 10.10 -5.83 0.41
CA ARG A 231 8.71 -5.83 -0.09
C ARG A 231 7.90 -7.08 0.29
N SER A 232 8.53 -8.08 0.90
CA SER A 232 7.85 -9.32 1.28
C SER A 232 6.92 -9.12 2.49
N ALA A 233 5.93 -10.01 2.60
CA ALA A 233 5.10 -10.09 3.79
C ALA A 233 5.85 -10.65 5.02
N ALA A 234 7.06 -11.21 4.85
CA ALA A 234 7.89 -11.65 5.96
C ALA A 234 8.38 -10.47 6.80
N THR A 235 8.95 -9.44 6.16
CA THR A 235 9.49 -8.28 6.88
C THR A 235 8.51 -7.11 6.94
N ARG A 236 7.60 -7.01 5.97
CA ARG A 236 6.55 -5.97 5.86
C ARG A 236 7.09 -4.53 5.87
N CYS A 237 8.36 -4.30 5.54
CA CYS A 237 8.95 -2.95 5.56
C CYS A 237 8.19 -1.98 4.63
N PHE A 238 7.71 -2.47 3.50
CA PHE A 238 6.95 -1.70 2.51
C PHE A 238 5.63 -1.10 3.02
N GLU A 239 5.04 -1.64 4.10
CA GLU A 239 3.77 -1.16 4.66
C GLU A 239 3.89 0.27 5.22
N CYS A 240 5.08 0.64 5.69
CA CYS A 240 5.38 1.97 6.22
C CYS A 240 6.32 2.75 5.29
N HIS A 241 7.17 2.06 4.53
CA HIS A 241 8.21 2.65 3.69
C HIS A 241 8.03 2.27 2.21
N ALA A 242 6.96 2.76 1.59
CA ALA A 242 6.65 2.45 0.20
C ALA A 242 7.47 3.30 -0.80
N ALA A 243 7.85 2.71 -1.94
CA ALA A 243 8.36 3.46 -3.08
C ALA A 243 7.30 4.45 -3.61
N PRO A 244 7.70 5.61 -4.17
CA PRO A 244 9.09 5.97 -4.50
C PRO A 244 9.81 6.76 -3.40
N THR A 245 9.13 7.36 -2.42
CA THR A 245 9.82 8.15 -1.40
C THR A 245 10.46 7.30 -0.31
N PHE A 246 10.04 6.04 -0.15
CA PHE A 246 10.41 5.16 0.97
C PHE A 246 10.11 5.77 2.34
N GLY A 247 9.10 6.62 2.41
CA GLY A 247 8.60 7.25 3.63
C GLY A 247 7.09 7.45 3.54
N ASN A 248 6.47 7.76 4.67
CA ASN A 248 5.02 7.95 4.76
C ASN A 248 4.72 9.04 5.78
N ASP A 249 3.67 9.82 5.52
CA ASP A 249 3.18 10.87 6.42
C ASP A 249 2.21 10.35 7.49
N ASN A 250 1.96 9.03 7.55
CA ASN A 250 1.29 8.37 8.67
C ASN A 250 2.19 8.20 9.89
N PHE A 251 1.56 8.00 11.05
CA PHE A 251 2.21 7.86 12.36
C PHE A 251 2.05 6.44 12.90
N PHE A 252 3.14 5.85 13.36
CA PHE A 252 3.18 4.47 13.83
C PHE A 252 3.82 4.39 15.22
N VAL A 253 3.21 3.60 16.10
CA VAL A 253 3.80 3.15 17.36
C VAL A 253 4.65 1.93 17.06
N THR A 254 5.97 2.12 17.01
CA THR A 254 6.92 1.02 16.83
C THR A 254 7.49 0.54 18.17
N GLY A 255 7.39 1.39 19.19
CA GLY A 255 7.85 1.12 20.54
C GLY A 255 9.37 1.26 20.74
N VAL A 256 10.07 2.13 19.98
CA VAL A 256 11.49 2.44 20.21
C VAL A 256 11.75 2.72 21.71
N PRO A 257 12.80 2.17 22.33
CA PRO A 257 13.08 2.40 23.75
C PRO A 257 13.48 3.86 24.03
N ASP A 258 13.02 4.37 25.17
CA ASP A 258 13.50 5.65 25.69
C ASP A 258 14.98 5.55 26.07
N LEU A 259 15.70 6.65 25.89
CA LEU A 259 17.10 6.72 26.32
C LEU A 259 17.19 6.76 27.86
N PRO A 260 18.23 6.16 28.47
CA PRO A 260 18.39 6.17 29.92
C PRO A 260 18.36 7.60 30.52
N GLY A 261 17.49 7.80 31.51
CA GLY A 261 17.36 9.09 32.21
C GLY A 261 16.58 10.15 31.45
N ARG A 262 15.91 9.79 30.35
CA ARG A 262 14.96 10.66 29.63
C ARG A 262 13.52 10.35 30.00
N GLU A 263 12.69 11.38 29.91
CA GLU A 263 11.24 11.23 29.97
C GLU A 263 10.73 10.58 28.68
N HIS A 264 9.59 9.90 28.78
CA HIS A 264 8.93 9.26 27.64
C HIS A 264 8.44 10.33 26.65
N ASP A 265 8.79 10.15 25.37
CA ASP A 265 8.31 11.01 24.29
C ASP A 265 7.03 10.43 23.70
N THR A 266 5.90 11.08 24.00
CA THR A 266 4.55 10.67 23.56
C THR A 266 4.33 10.85 22.06
N GLY A 267 5.22 11.56 21.35
CA GLY A 267 5.16 11.77 19.91
C GLY A 267 3.86 12.45 19.47
N ARG A 268 3.11 11.79 18.57
CA ARG A 268 1.83 12.27 18.03
C ARG A 268 0.75 12.43 19.10
N GLY A 269 0.86 11.73 20.24
CA GLY A 269 -0.10 11.76 21.34
C GLY A 269 -0.36 13.17 21.88
N ASP A 270 0.68 14.01 21.96
CA ASP A 270 0.56 15.40 22.44
C ASP A 270 0.12 16.40 21.37
N VAL A 271 0.12 15.99 20.11
CA VAL A 271 -0.12 16.88 18.96
C VAL A 271 -1.57 16.84 18.48
N ALA A 272 -2.18 15.66 18.42
CA ALA A 272 -3.48 15.46 17.80
C ALA A 272 -4.49 14.83 18.76
N GLY A 273 -5.74 15.32 18.76
CA GLY A 273 -6.83 14.67 19.49
C GLY A 273 -7.08 13.26 18.96
N GLY A 274 -6.77 12.25 19.79
CA GLY A 274 -6.82 10.83 19.38
C GLY A 274 -5.52 10.29 18.77
N GLY A 275 -4.43 11.08 18.78
CA GLY A 275 -3.09 10.59 18.46
C GLY A 275 -2.67 9.46 19.39
N LYS A 276 -2.02 8.43 18.86
CA LYS A 276 -1.50 7.32 19.65
C LYS A 276 -0.23 7.75 20.41
N ASP A 277 -0.14 7.34 21.67
CA ASP A 277 1.04 7.55 22.51
C ASP A 277 2.27 6.81 21.94
N GLY A 278 3.40 7.50 21.86
CA GLY A 278 4.65 6.99 21.28
C GLY A 278 4.62 6.80 19.76
N ALA A 279 3.64 7.39 19.04
CA ALA A 279 3.57 7.30 17.59
C ALA A 279 4.41 8.38 16.91
N PHE A 280 5.20 7.96 15.92
CA PHE A 280 6.05 8.86 15.13
C PHE A 280 5.87 8.61 13.63
N LYS A 281 6.16 9.64 12.85
CA LYS A 281 6.12 9.61 11.40
C LYS A 281 7.15 8.64 10.84
N ALA A 282 6.79 7.87 9.81
CA ALA A 282 7.76 7.02 9.11
C ALA A 282 8.71 7.90 8.27
N PRO A 283 10.02 7.98 8.60
CA PRO A 283 10.94 8.78 7.82
C PRO A 283 11.18 8.15 6.45
N THR A 284 11.65 8.96 5.50
CA THR A 284 12.19 8.43 4.24
C THR A 284 13.43 7.57 4.51
N LEU A 285 13.55 6.44 3.80
CA LEU A 285 14.77 5.63 3.80
C LEU A 285 15.75 6.03 2.67
N ARG A 286 15.39 7.02 1.85
CA ARG A 286 16.31 7.64 0.89
C ARG A 286 17.53 8.18 1.61
N ASN A 287 18.73 7.81 1.17
CA ASN A 287 20.00 8.20 1.80
C ASN A 287 20.13 7.82 3.29
N ILE A 288 19.37 6.84 3.78
CA ILE A 288 19.38 6.43 5.20
C ILE A 288 20.78 6.03 5.68
N ALA A 289 21.59 5.44 4.80
CA ALA A 289 22.96 5.04 5.12
C ALA A 289 23.86 6.19 5.61
N LEU A 290 23.49 7.45 5.37
CA LEU A 290 24.32 8.62 5.66
C LEU A 290 23.95 9.35 6.95
N SER A 291 22.85 8.99 7.62
CA SER A 291 22.23 9.80 8.69
C SER A 291 22.15 9.09 10.04
N ALA A 292 23.07 8.16 10.34
CA ALA A 292 23.15 7.55 11.67
C ALA A 292 23.46 8.62 12.75
N PRO A 293 22.98 8.47 14.00
CA PRO A 293 22.16 7.36 14.51
C PRO A 293 20.68 7.47 14.10
N TYR A 294 19.93 6.38 14.29
CA TYR A 294 18.58 6.18 13.77
C TYR A 294 17.49 6.27 14.85
N MET A 295 16.25 6.41 14.38
CA MET A 295 15.01 6.64 15.15
C MET A 295 14.89 8.06 15.70
N HIS A 296 13.69 8.40 16.19
CA HIS A 296 13.36 9.74 16.69
C HIS A 296 14.27 10.24 17.82
N ASN A 297 14.94 9.33 18.53
CA ASN A 297 15.82 9.63 19.65
C ASN A 297 17.27 9.14 19.45
N GLY A 298 17.64 8.61 18.28
CA GLY A 298 18.99 8.11 18.03
C GLY A 298 19.35 6.82 18.77
N ALA A 299 18.38 5.99 19.17
CA ALA A 299 18.62 4.79 19.98
C ALA A 299 19.54 3.75 19.31
N PHE A 300 19.64 3.75 17.97
CA PHE A 300 20.40 2.75 17.22
C PHE A 300 21.48 3.42 16.35
N TRP A 301 22.69 2.90 16.36
CA TRP A 301 23.82 3.43 15.58
C TRP A 301 24.00 2.76 14.23
N THR A 302 23.45 1.55 14.06
CA THR A 302 23.64 0.76 12.84
C THR A 302 22.30 0.30 12.26
N LEU A 303 22.28 0.03 10.94
CA LEU A 303 21.09 -0.51 10.28
C LEU A 303 20.79 -1.93 10.79
N GLU A 304 21.83 -2.67 11.21
CA GLU A 304 21.73 -3.97 11.85
C GLU A 304 20.91 -3.92 13.13
N GLU A 305 21.14 -2.91 13.98
CA GLU A 305 20.39 -2.72 15.24
C GLU A 305 18.92 -2.36 14.97
N VAL A 306 18.67 -1.55 13.94
CA VAL A 306 17.31 -1.21 13.48
C VAL A 306 16.58 -2.46 13.00
N ILE A 307 17.22 -3.29 12.18
CA ILE A 307 16.62 -4.53 11.68
C ILE A 307 16.39 -5.52 12.83
N ASP A 308 17.32 -5.66 13.77
CA ASP A 308 17.16 -6.54 14.95
C ASP A 308 16.00 -6.09 15.86
N PHE A 309 15.77 -4.79 15.96
CA PHE A 309 14.63 -4.24 16.69
C PHE A 309 13.31 -4.65 16.04
N TYR A 310 13.17 -4.51 14.73
CA TYR A 310 11.94 -4.92 14.03
C TYR A 310 11.77 -6.45 13.97
N ALA A 311 12.85 -7.22 13.84
CA ALA A 311 12.81 -8.69 13.85
C ALA A 311 12.20 -9.24 15.16
N LYS A 312 12.40 -8.54 16.29
CA LYS A 312 11.80 -8.87 17.59
C LYS A 312 10.33 -8.43 17.74
N GLY A 313 9.75 -7.82 16.70
CA GLY A 313 8.41 -7.24 16.74
C GLY A 313 8.35 -5.85 17.36
N GLY A 314 9.44 -5.07 17.28
CA GLY A 314 9.51 -3.72 17.83
C GLY A 314 9.50 -3.70 19.35
N GLY A 315 8.67 -2.85 19.97
CA GLY A 315 8.52 -2.75 21.42
C GLY A 315 7.68 -3.84 22.11
N ARG A 316 7.16 -4.83 21.37
CA ARG A 316 6.31 -5.90 21.94
C ARG A 316 7.02 -6.71 23.02
N ASP A 317 8.32 -6.95 22.87
CA ASP A 317 9.14 -7.67 23.85
C ASP A 317 9.23 -6.96 25.22
N ARG A 318 8.90 -5.66 25.24
CA ARG A 318 8.78 -4.81 26.43
C ARG A 318 7.33 -4.53 26.85
N GLY A 319 6.35 -5.20 26.24
CA GLY A 319 4.94 -5.05 26.57
C GLY A 319 4.28 -3.79 26.00
N ILE A 320 4.89 -3.15 25.00
CA ILE A 320 4.30 -2.00 24.30
C ILE A 320 3.32 -2.51 23.26
N GLU A 321 2.13 -1.90 23.20
CA GLU A 321 1.19 -2.11 22.09
C GLU A 321 1.69 -1.34 20.87
N VAL A 322 2.12 -2.08 19.84
CA VAL A 322 2.63 -1.52 18.58
C VAL A 322 1.65 -1.78 17.45
N ASP A 323 1.79 -1.02 16.36
CA ASP A 323 0.94 -1.16 15.18
C ASP A 323 0.95 -2.59 14.60
N ARG A 324 -0.21 -3.00 14.05
CA ARG A 324 -0.48 -4.39 13.63
C ARG A 324 0.45 -4.91 12.54
N GLN A 325 1.02 -4.00 11.76
CA GLN A 325 1.97 -4.28 10.69
C GLN A 325 3.32 -4.75 11.23
N ILE A 326 3.65 -4.42 12.49
CA ILE A 326 4.90 -4.81 13.14
C ILE A 326 4.72 -6.18 13.79
N VAL A 327 5.21 -7.18 13.08
CA VAL A 327 5.21 -8.59 13.47
C VAL A 327 6.65 -9.09 13.60
N PRO A 328 6.96 -9.95 14.59
CA PRO A 328 8.26 -10.59 14.65
C PRO A 328 8.54 -11.42 13.40
N PHE A 329 9.81 -11.46 13.00
CA PHE A 329 10.28 -12.27 11.88
C PHE A 329 11.71 -12.76 12.15
N GLU A 330 12.10 -13.84 11.47
CA GLU A 330 13.46 -14.37 11.53
C GLU A 330 14.13 -14.14 10.18
N LEU A 331 15.39 -13.72 10.21
CA LEU A 331 16.26 -13.63 9.04
C LEU A 331 17.52 -14.45 9.31
N SER A 332 17.97 -15.20 8.31
CA SER A 332 19.34 -15.70 8.27
C SER A 332 20.34 -14.55 8.21
N ALA A 333 21.61 -14.84 8.52
CA ALA A 333 22.68 -13.86 8.39
C ALA A 333 22.77 -13.26 6.97
N GLN A 334 22.59 -14.11 5.95
CA GLN A 334 22.62 -13.67 4.54
C GLN A 334 21.44 -12.75 4.22
N GLU A 335 20.23 -13.09 4.65
CA GLU A 335 19.04 -12.26 4.40
C GLU A 335 19.15 -10.89 5.06
N LYS A 336 19.72 -10.82 6.27
CA LYS A 336 19.99 -9.55 6.94
C LYS A 336 20.99 -8.71 6.15
N GLU A 337 22.09 -9.32 5.68
CA GLU A 337 23.07 -8.65 4.83
C GLU A 337 22.49 -8.19 3.49
N ASP A 338 21.62 -9.00 2.87
CA ASP A 338 20.93 -8.68 1.63
C ASP A 338 20.01 -7.46 1.83
N LEU A 339 19.20 -7.45 2.89
CA LEU A 339 18.33 -6.33 3.23
C LEU A 339 19.12 -5.03 3.46
N ILE A 340 20.25 -5.12 4.17
CA ILE A 340 21.16 -3.98 4.38
C ILE A 340 21.77 -3.50 3.06
N ALA A 341 22.19 -4.41 2.18
CA ALA A 341 22.71 -4.07 0.87
C ALA A 341 21.69 -3.26 0.05
N PHE A 342 20.41 -3.63 0.12
CA PHE A 342 19.32 -2.87 -0.50
C PHE A 342 19.17 -1.47 0.10
N LEU A 343 19.24 -1.30 1.42
CA LEU A 343 19.18 0.05 2.03
C LEU A 343 20.33 0.95 1.57
N TYR A 344 21.53 0.40 1.33
CA TYR A 344 22.63 1.15 0.69
C TYR A 344 22.29 1.56 -0.76
N ALA A 345 21.52 0.76 -1.48
CA ALA A 345 21.05 1.04 -2.84
C ALA A 345 20.04 2.20 -2.93
N LEU A 346 19.53 2.69 -1.80
CA LEU A 346 18.68 3.89 -1.71
C LEU A 346 19.49 5.18 -1.56
N THR A 347 20.83 5.12 -1.66
CA THR A 347 21.71 6.28 -1.53
C THR A 347 21.95 6.93 -2.90
N ASP A 348 21.64 8.22 -2.99
CA ASP A 348 21.85 9.10 -4.13
C ASP A 348 22.14 10.51 -3.63
N GLU A 349 23.36 10.97 -3.88
CA GLU A 349 23.84 12.31 -3.57
C GLU A 349 24.00 13.18 -4.84
N SER A 350 23.40 12.79 -5.98
CA SER A 350 23.56 13.52 -7.25
C SER A 350 23.00 14.94 -7.22
N ALA A 351 22.02 15.20 -6.35
CA ALA A 351 21.49 16.53 -6.07
C ALA A 351 22.08 17.18 -4.80
N MET A 352 23.22 16.68 -4.31
CA MET A 352 23.88 17.25 -3.13
C MET A 352 24.28 18.70 -3.42
N PRO A 353 23.81 19.68 -2.64
CA PRO A 353 24.19 21.07 -2.83
C PRO A 353 25.63 21.31 -2.42
N GLU A 354 26.29 22.26 -3.10
CA GLU A 354 27.60 22.72 -2.69
C GLU A 354 27.50 23.51 -1.38
N ILE A 355 28.42 23.23 -0.44
CA ILE A 355 28.61 24.07 0.74
C ILE A 355 29.28 25.36 0.26
N PRO A 356 28.68 26.55 0.47
CA PRO A 356 29.25 27.81 -0.01
C PRO A 356 30.58 28.09 0.71
N GLN A 357 31.59 28.55 -0.03
CA GLN A 357 32.90 28.92 0.57
C GLN A 357 32.80 30.11 1.53
N SER A 358 31.79 30.95 1.35
CA SER A 358 31.51 32.11 2.17
C SER A 358 30.04 32.49 2.01
N VAL A 359 29.48 33.12 3.03
CA VAL A 359 28.11 33.65 3.03
C VAL A 359 28.12 35.19 3.08
N PRO A 360 27.02 35.87 2.68
CA PRO A 360 26.96 37.33 2.64
C PRO A 360 27.26 38.04 3.97
N SER A 361 26.97 37.39 5.11
CA SER A 361 27.31 37.93 6.43
C SER A 361 28.82 37.96 6.72
N GLY A 362 29.63 37.17 6.00
CA GLY A 362 31.03 36.94 6.28
C GLY A 362 31.31 36.02 7.48
N LEU A 363 30.26 35.43 8.09
CA LEU A 363 30.41 34.48 9.18
C LEU A 363 30.93 33.12 8.66
N PRO A 364 31.59 32.32 9.52
CA PRO A 364 32.04 30.98 9.15
C PRO A 364 30.88 30.07 8.75
N VAL A 365 31.03 29.36 7.64
CA VAL A 365 30.11 28.29 7.22
C VAL A 365 30.50 26.97 7.87
N VAL A 366 29.59 26.00 7.91
CA VAL A 366 29.93 24.65 8.36
C VAL A 366 31.00 24.03 7.47
N GLU A 367 31.96 23.34 8.09
CA GLU A 367 33.02 22.64 7.35
C GLU A 367 32.52 21.28 6.84
N PRO A 368 33.03 20.80 5.69
CA PRO A 368 32.79 19.43 5.25
C PRO A 368 33.31 18.41 6.27
N ILE A 369 32.49 17.41 6.60
CA ILE A 369 32.84 16.36 7.57
C ILE A 369 33.02 15.03 6.84
N ALA A 370 34.05 14.27 7.19
CA ALA A 370 34.21 12.92 6.67
C ALA A 370 33.10 12.00 7.23
N ASN A 371 32.30 11.40 6.34
CA ASN A 371 31.34 10.38 6.70
C ASN A 371 31.83 9.01 6.21
N PRO A 372 32.22 8.10 7.11
CA PRO A 372 32.75 6.78 6.73
C PRO A 372 31.71 5.93 5.97
N ALA A 373 30.41 6.19 6.17
CA ALA A 373 29.36 5.45 5.47
C ALA A 373 29.44 5.60 3.95
N ARG A 374 29.98 6.71 3.41
CA ARG A 374 30.16 6.89 1.97
C ARG A 374 31.10 5.86 1.34
N GLU A 375 32.09 5.39 2.09
CA GLU A 375 32.98 4.33 1.61
C GLU A 375 32.25 2.99 1.56
N VAL A 376 31.43 2.69 2.58
CA VAL A 376 30.60 1.49 2.60
C VAL A 376 29.57 1.53 1.46
N VAL A 377 28.89 2.66 1.26
CA VAL A 377 27.97 2.87 0.14
C VAL A 377 28.67 2.59 -1.20
N ARG A 378 29.90 3.08 -1.42
CA ARG A 378 30.66 2.81 -2.66
C ARG A 378 30.98 1.33 -2.86
N GLN A 379 31.20 0.59 -1.78
CA GLN A 379 31.48 -0.85 -1.83
C GLN A 379 30.24 -1.67 -2.20
N TYR A 380 29.06 -1.28 -1.71
CA TYR A 380 27.79 -1.93 -2.06
C TYR A 380 27.26 -1.48 -3.42
N ASN A 381 27.36 -0.19 -3.74
CA ASN A 381 26.88 0.42 -4.99
C ASN A 381 27.98 0.39 -6.06
N VAL A 382 28.63 -0.77 -6.23
CA VAL A 382 29.54 -1.00 -7.34
C VAL A 382 28.72 -1.05 -8.62
N SER A 383 28.86 0.00 -9.42
CA SER A 383 28.24 0.04 -10.74
C SER A 383 28.79 -1.12 -11.57
N ILE A 384 27.94 -2.10 -11.94
CA ILE A 384 28.28 -3.10 -12.96
C ILE A 384 28.19 -2.42 -14.34
N THR A 385 28.86 -1.29 -14.52
CA THR A 385 28.86 -0.53 -15.79
C THR A 385 30.13 -0.81 -16.57
N GLU A 386 30.13 -1.96 -17.23
CA GLU A 386 30.62 -2.10 -18.61
C GLU A 386 29.68 -3.02 -19.40
N SER A 387 28.38 -2.76 -19.32
CA SER A 387 27.45 -2.96 -20.44
C SER A 387 26.10 -2.43 -19.97
N GLY A 388 25.61 -1.36 -20.60
CA GLY A 388 24.16 -1.29 -20.77
C GLY A 388 23.78 -2.64 -21.35
N THR A 389 22.83 -3.35 -20.76
CA THR A 389 22.39 -4.66 -21.28
C THR A 389 22.15 -4.42 -22.76
N PRO A 390 22.98 -4.99 -23.67
CA PRO A 390 22.71 -4.84 -25.08
C PRO A 390 21.28 -5.33 -25.27
N ALA A 391 20.57 -4.80 -26.26
CA ALA A 391 19.45 -5.57 -26.79
C ALA A 391 20.04 -6.92 -27.23
N HIS A 392 20.02 -7.93 -26.36
CA HIS A 392 20.38 -9.29 -26.70
C HIS A 392 19.09 -9.91 -27.21
N GLU A 393 19.21 -10.62 -28.33
CA GLU A 393 18.08 -11.33 -28.89
C GLU A 393 17.51 -12.27 -27.83
N PRO A 394 16.19 -12.30 -27.61
CA PRO A 394 15.55 -13.23 -26.68
C PRO A 394 16.10 -14.65 -26.80
N THR A 395 16.58 -15.20 -25.68
CA THR A 395 17.16 -16.54 -25.62
C THR A 395 16.42 -17.45 -24.66
N VAL A 396 16.71 -18.75 -24.75
CA VAL A 396 16.28 -19.72 -23.77
C VAL A 396 17.40 -19.91 -22.75
N VAL A 397 17.13 -19.55 -21.50
CA VAL A 397 18.03 -19.73 -20.36
C VAL A 397 17.56 -20.93 -19.56
N ARG A 398 18.26 -22.06 -19.72
CA ARG A 398 17.93 -23.28 -18.98
C ARG A 398 18.68 -23.35 -17.65
N VAL A 399 17.98 -23.68 -16.57
CA VAL A 399 18.58 -23.94 -15.25
C VAL A 399 19.49 -25.17 -15.34
N GLY A 400 20.75 -25.00 -14.96
CA GLY A 400 21.79 -26.03 -15.00
C GLY A 400 21.71 -27.03 -13.84
N PRO A 401 22.46 -28.15 -13.92
CA PRO A 401 22.56 -29.10 -12.81
C PRO A 401 23.17 -28.44 -11.56
N ASN A 402 22.46 -28.49 -10.42
CA ASN A 402 22.80 -27.83 -9.15
C ASN A 402 22.82 -26.28 -9.20
N GLU A 403 22.33 -25.67 -10.28
CA GLU A 403 22.06 -24.23 -10.34
C GLU A 403 20.70 -23.96 -9.69
N THR A 404 20.60 -22.89 -8.90
CA THR A 404 19.30 -22.43 -8.39
C THR A 404 18.53 -21.70 -9.51
N ILE A 405 17.21 -21.65 -9.42
CA ILE A 405 16.40 -20.88 -10.37
C ILE A 405 16.82 -19.41 -10.33
N GLN A 406 17.03 -18.84 -9.14
CA GLN A 406 17.48 -17.45 -9.00
C GLN A 406 18.81 -17.18 -9.70
N GLN A 407 19.76 -18.13 -9.70
CA GLN A 407 21.02 -17.97 -10.43
C GLN A 407 20.81 -17.91 -11.96
N ALA A 408 19.88 -18.71 -12.48
CA ALA A 408 19.50 -18.64 -13.89
C ALA A 408 18.79 -17.33 -14.23
N VAL A 409 17.91 -16.87 -13.34
CA VAL A 409 17.24 -15.56 -13.41
C VAL A 409 18.29 -14.44 -13.43
N ASP A 410 19.23 -14.43 -12.49
CA ASP A 410 20.27 -13.39 -12.35
C ASP A 410 21.18 -13.23 -13.59
N ARG A 411 21.28 -14.25 -14.45
CA ARG A 411 22.05 -14.20 -15.71
C ARG A 411 21.16 -14.13 -16.97
N SER A 412 19.85 -14.02 -16.81
CA SER A 412 18.90 -13.76 -17.90
C SER A 412 18.57 -12.27 -17.99
N GLY A 413 17.78 -11.88 -18.97
CA GLY A 413 17.28 -10.52 -19.11
C GLY A 413 15.94 -10.43 -19.83
N PRO A 414 15.50 -9.21 -20.19
CA PRO A 414 14.23 -8.99 -20.88
C PRO A 414 14.14 -9.82 -22.16
N GLY A 415 12.96 -10.39 -22.43
CA GLY A 415 12.71 -11.24 -23.59
C GLY A 415 12.98 -12.73 -23.36
N ASP A 416 13.83 -13.09 -22.38
CA ASP A 416 14.27 -14.48 -22.22
C ASP A 416 13.15 -15.41 -21.72
N THR A 417 13.25 -16.67 -22.13
CA THR A 417 12.48 -17.78 -21.54
C THR A 417 13.40 -18.57 -20.61
N ILE A 418 13.04 -18.65 -19.34
CA ILE A 418 13.74 -19.39 -18.31
C ILE A 418 13.11 -20.78 -18.21
N GLU A 419 13.83 -21.80 -18.67
CA GLU A 419 13.40 -23.18 -18.60
C GLU A 419 13.90 -23.84 -17.31
N VAL A 420 12.96 -24.31 -16.47
CA VAL A 420 13.27 -25.01 -15.22
C VAL A 420 12.99 -26.51 -15.40
N PRO A 421 14.03 -27.36 -15.52
CA PRO A 421 13.85 -28.81 -15.58
C PRO A 421 13.14 -29.36 -14.34
N TYR A 422 12.44 -30.48 -14.50
CA TYR A 422 11.93 -31.24 -13.37
C TYR A 422 13.00 -31.43 -12.28
N GLY A 423 12.62 -31.06 -11.06
CA GLY A 423 13.44 -31.06 -9.86
C GLY A 423 12.65 -30.49 -8.69
N ILE A 424 13.21 -30.58 -7.48
CA ILE A 424 12.67 -29.92 -6.29
C ILE A 424 13.63 -28.79 -5.94
N TYR A 425 13.11 -27.58 -5.86
CA TYR A 425 13.85 -26.34 -5.66
C TYR A 425 13.40 -25.69 -4.35
N HIS A 426 14.37 -25.38 -3.49
CA HIS A 426 14.14 -24.85 -2.14
C HIS A 426 14.60 -23.40 -2.04
N GLU A 427 13.93 -22.52 -2.78
CA GLU A 427 14.27 -21.11 -2.90
C GLU A 427 13.04 -20.23 -3.07
N ALA A 428 13.23 -18.92 -2.95
CA ALA A 428 12.33 -17.92 -3.48
C ALA A 428 12.94 -17.39 -4.78
N VAL A 429 12.10 -17.18 -5.80
CA VAL A 429 12.54 -16.71 -7.12
C VAL A 429 12.00 -15.33 -7.37
N VAL A 430 12.85 -14.41 -7.80
CA VAL A 430 12.47 -13.03 -8.03
C VAL A 430 12.90 -12.54 -9.39
N LEU A 431 11.93 -11.96 -10.09
CA LEU A 431 12.09 -11.51 -11.45
C LEU A 431 11.38 -10.18 -11.73
N ASP A 432 12.15 -9.12 -11.96
CA ASP A 432 11.61 -7.76 -12.08
C ASP A 432 11.77 -7.14 -13.47
N TRP A 433 12.23 -7.86 -14.49
CA TRP A 433 12.25 -7.35 -15.87
C TRP A 433 11.05 -7.78 -16.68
N SER A 434 10.69 -6.95 -17.68
CA SER A 434 9.59 -7.24 -18.60
C SER A 434 9.93 -8.33 -19.63
N ASP A 435 8.88 -8.82 -20.30
CA ASP A 435 8.93 -9.71 -21.47
C ASP A 435 9.56 -11.06 -21.16
N VAL A 436 9.20 -11.67 -20.04
CA VAL A 436 9.90 -12.84 -19.52
C VAL A 436 8.95 -14.00 -19.26
N LYS A 437 9.46 -15.20 -19.49
CA LYS A 437 8.72 -16.44 -19.25
C LYS A 437 9.46 -17.31 -18.27
N LEU A 438 8.79 -17.77 -17.22
CA LEU A 438 9.29 -18.80 -16.31
C LEU A 438 8.52 -20.09 -16.58
N ILE A 439 9.16 -21.05 -17.27
CA ILE A 439 8.49 -22.22 -17.83
C ILE A 439 9.08 -23.50 -17.24
N GLY A 440 8.25 -24.28 -16.58
CA GLY A 440 8.63 -25.60 -16.10
C GLY A 440 8.72 -26.61 -17.24
N VAL A 441 9.77 -27.43 -17.24
CA VAL A 441 9.99 -28.49 -18.22
C VAL A 441 9.67 -29.84 -17.54
N PRO A 442 8.53 -30.47 -17.87
CA PRO A 442 8.13 -31.72 -17.25
C PRO A 442 9.14 -32.85 -17.54
N ASN A 443 9.21 -33.84 -16.65
CA ASN A 443 9.95 -35.07 -16.94
C ASN A 443 9.17 -36.01 -17.90
N GLU A 444 9.74 -37.17 -18.23
CA GLU A 444 9.12 -38.15 -19.13
C GLU A 444 7.76 -38.69 -18.64
N LYS A 445 7.44 -38.53 -17.36
CA LYS A 445 6.15 -38.91 -16.77
C LYS A 445 5.13 -37.76 -16.76
N GLY A 446 5.52 -36.57 -17.22
CA GLY A 446 4.69 -35.37 -17.18
C GLY A 446 4.70 -34.64 -15.83
N GLU A 447 5.60 -34.99 -14.90
CA GLU A 447 5.69 -34.32 -13.60
C GLU A 447 6.42 -32.97 -13.76
N TRP A 448 5.82 -31.91 -13.22
CA TRP A 448 6.36 -30.53 -13.23
C TRP A 448 7.47 -30.33 -12.19
N PRO A 449 8.40 -29.37 -12.41
CA PRO A 449 9.28 -28.89 -11.33
C PRO A 449 8.47 -28.39 -10.13
N VAL A 450 9.04 -28.60 -8.94
CA VAL A 450 8.44 -28.22 -7.66
C VAL A 450 9.27 -27.11 -7.02
N LEU A 451 8.64 -25.95 -6.77
CA LEU A 451 9.12 -24.95 -5.82
C LEU A 451 8.58 -25.29 -4.44
N ASP A 452 9.44 -25.63 -3.49
CA ASP A 452 9.07 -26.05 -2.14
C ASP A 452 9.72 -25.12 -1.09
N GLY A 453 8.89 -24.30 -0.45
CA GLY A 453 9.30 -23.35 0.58
C GLY A 453 9.65 -23.99 1.93
N GLU A 454 9.45 -25.30 2.09
CA GLU A 454 9.71 -26.10 3.30
C GLU A 454 8.93 -25.62 4.55
N GLY A 455 7.90 -24.80 4.36
CA GLY A 455 7.14 -24.15 5.43
C GLY A 455 7.91 -23.05 6.17
N THR A 456 9.04 -22.60 5.61
CA THR A 456 9.93 -21.61 6.24
C THR A 456 10.11 -20.35 5.40
N ARG A 457 10.01 -20.45 4.07
CA ARG A 457 10.13 -19.31 3.15
C ARG A 457 8.80 -18.59 2.96
N SER A 458 8.84 -17.28 2.76
CA SER A 458 7.62 -16.48 2.61
C SER A 458 6.94 -16.62 1.27
N ASP A 459 7.69 -16.46 0.18
CA ASP A 459 7.13 -16.34 -1.17
C ASP A 459 7.82 -17.32 -2.13
N GLY A 460 7.06 -17.94 -3.03
CA GLY A 460 7.59 -18.82 -4.06
C GLY A 460 8.22 -18.05 -5.22
N VAL A 461 7.40 -17.29 -5.94
CA VAL A 461 7.83 -16.40 -7.01
C VAL A 461 7.33 -14.99 -6.76
N ILE A 462 8.20 -14.00 -6.92
CA ILE A 462 7.85 -12.58 -6.92
C ILE A 462 8.22 -11.99 -8.26
N ALA A 463 7.25 -11.45 -8.99
CA ALA A 463 7.47 -10.78 -10.25
C ALA A 463 6.95 -9.34 -10.24
N SER A 464 7.58 -8.47 -11.02
CA SER A 464 7.07 -7.10 -11.23
C SER A 464 7.17 -6.58 -12.67
N GLY A 465 7.94 -7.23 -13.55
CA GLY A 465 8.01 -6.85 -14.95
C GLY A 465 6.70 -7.08 -15.74
N ASN A 466 6.49 -6.29 -16.81
CA ASN A 466 5.35 -6.47 -17.71
C ASN A 466 5.51 -7.75 -18.56
N ASN A 467 4.41 -8.23 -19.14
CA ASN A 467 4.39 -9.39 -20.03
C ASN A 467 5.02 -10.63 -19.37
N PHE A 468 4.72 -10.83 -18.08
CA PHE A 468 5.21 -11.95 -17.29
C PHE A 468 4.32 -13.19 -17.51
N GLU A 469 4.93 -14.29 -17.93
CA GLU A 469 4.29 -15.59 -18.06
C GLU A 469 4.94 -16.60 -17.11
N MET A 470 4.11 -17.35 -16.37
CA MET A 470 4.57 -18.49 -15.57
C MET A 470 3.67 -19.70 -15.77
N ALA A 471 4.29 -20.85 -16.06
CA ALA A 471 3.54 -22.08 -16.31
C ALA A 471 4.29 -23.37 -16.02
N PHE A 472 3.53 -24.44 -15.79
CA PHE A 472 4.00 -25.82 -15.58
C PHE A 472 4.83 -26.01 -14.31
N PHE A 473 4.33 -25.52 -13.18
CA PHE A 473 4.97 -25.67 -11.86
C PHE A 473 4.03 -26.26 -10.82
N ALA A 474 4.60 -26.99 -9.87
CA ALA A 474 4.02 -27.13 -8.55
C ALA A 474 4.68 -26.13 -7.59
N VAL A 475 3.89 -25.36 -6.84
CA VAL A 475 4.38 -24.40 -5.83
C VAL A 475 3.81 -24.76 -4.46
N LYS A 476 4.68 -25.07 -3.50
CA LYS A 476 4.29 -25.76 -2.25
C LYS A 476 4.95 -25.18 -1.01
N ASN A 477 4.24 -25.24 0.11
CA ASN A 477 4.79 -25.04 1.47
C ASN A 477 5.50 -23.70 1.67
N TYR A 478 4.87 -22.61 1.22
CA TYR A 478 5.31 -21.25 1.56
C TYR A 478 4.47 -20.69 2.71
N THR A 479 4.93 -19.64 3.37
CA THR A 479 4.25 -19.07 4.55
C THR A 479 3.45 -17.81 4.24
N SER A 480 3.65 -17.21 3.05
CA SER A 480 2.92 -16.04 2.58
C SER A 480 2.28 -16.25 1.21
N ASN A 481 3.05 -16.37 0.12
CA ASN A 481 2.48 -16.42 -1.23
C ASN A 481 3.11 -17.49 -2.11
N GLY A 482 2.31 -18.11 -2.98
CA GLY A 482 2.84 -18.96 -4.06
C GLY A 482 3.50 -18.13 -5.15
N VAL A 483 2.71 -17.31 -5.85
CA VAL A 483 3.18 -16.40 -6.91
C VAL A 483 2.59 -15.01 -6.71
N LEU A 484 3.44 -14.05 -6.32
CA LEU A 484 3.10 -12.63 -6.23
C LEU A 484 3.54 -11.94 -7.52
N VAL A 485 2.62 -11.22 -8.17
CA VAL A 485 2.95 -10.33 -9.30
C VAL A 485 2.47 -8.94 -8.96
N GLU A 486 3.39 -7.99 -8.85
CA GLU A 486 3.08 -6.64 -8.40
C GLU A 486 3.31 -5.61 -9.50
N GLY A 487 2.29 -4.80 -9.80
CA GLY A 487 2.49 -3.59 -10.60
C GLY A 487 2.72 -3.81 -12.09
N SER A 488 2.28 -4.95 -12.62
CA SER A 488 2.61 -5.39 -13.98
C SER A 488 1.43 -5.27 -14.94
N THR A 489 1.71 -5.05 -16.22
CA THR A 489 0.74 -5.23 -17.32
C THR A 489 1.01 -6.51 -18.08
N GLY A 490 -0.02 -7.25 -18.48
CA GLY A 490 0.13 -8.47 -19.27
C GLY A 490 0.64 -9.63 -18.44
N VAL A 491 -0.11 -10.01 -17.40
CA VAL A 491 0.26 -11.12 -16.51
C VAL A 491 -0.46 -12.39 -16.95
N TYR A 492 0.27 -13.47 -17.17
CA TYR A 492 -0.31 -14.75 -17.58
C TYR A 492 0.19 -15.90 -16.69
N LEU A 493 -0.68 -16.40 -15.82
CA LEU A 493 -0.38 -17.50 -14.91
C LEU A 493 -1.24 -18.70 -15.28
N HIS A 494 -0.62 -19.83 -15.65
CA HIS A 494 -1.39 -20.96 -16.14
C HIS A 494 -0.76 -22.33 -15.98
N ASP A 495 -1.59 -23.37 -15.95
CA ASP A 495 -1.14 -24.78 -15.87
C ASP A 495 -0.23 -25.00 -14.65
N MET A 496 -0.78 -24.79 -13.45
CA MET A 496 -0.05 -24.84 -12.17
C MET A 496 -0.80 -25.62 -11.09
N TYR A 497 -0.05 -26.20 -10.17
CA TYR A 497 -0.57 -26.77 -8.92
C TYR A 497 -0.03 -25.99 -7.73
N ILE A 498 -0.89 -25.44 -6.88
CA ILE A 498 -0.48 -24.59 -5.76
C ILE A 498 -1.05 -25.14 -4.45
N GLU A 499 -0.19 -25.37 -3.47
CA GLU A 499 -0.57 -26.04 -2.24
C GLU A 499 0.10 -25.43 -1.02
N ASN A 500 -0.69 -25.08 0.00
CA ASN A 500 -0.18 -24.70 1.32
C ASN A 500 0.87 -23.57 1.24
N THR A 501 0.54 -22.48 0.56
CA THR A 501 1.46 -21.34 0.37
C THR A 501 1.26 -20.20 1.35
N GLY A 502 0.41 -20.39 2.37
CA GLY A 502 0.15 -19.42 3.42
C GLY A 502 -1.07 -18.57 3.10
N VAL A 503 -0.86 -17.30 2.79
CA VAL A 503 -1.91 -16.30 2.50
C VAL A 503 -2.51 -16.55 1.12
N TYR A 504 -1.76 -16.32 0.04
CA TYR A 504 -2.30 -16.40 -1.33
C TYR A 504 -1.62 -17.46 -2.20
N GLY A 505 -2.39 -18.13 -3.06
CA GLY A 505 -1.85 -19.07 -4.04
C GLY A 505 -1.19 -18.35 -5.23
N VAL A 506 -2.02 -17.76 -6.10
CA VAL A 506 -1.58 -16.72 -7.05
C VAL A 506 -2.15 -15.37 -6.64
N TYR A 507 -1.32 -14.33 -6.74
CA TYR A 507 -1.59 -13.00 -6.21
C TYR A 507 -1.11 -11.88 -7.16
N PRO A 508 -1.69 -11.69 -8.35
CA PRO A 508 -1.57 -10.44 -9.09
C PRO A 508 -2.20 -9.27 -8.34
N VAL A 509 -1.43 -8.21 -8.10
CA VAL A 509 -1.88 -7.03 -7.37
C VAL A 509 -1.39 -5.76 -8.03
N ARG A 510 -2.27 -4.77 -8.19
CA ARG A 510 -1.97 -3.55 -8.94
C ARG A 510 -1.58 -3.84 -10.40
N CYS A 511 -2.20 -4.86 -11.00
CA CYS A 511 -1.89 -5.31 -12.35
C CYS A 511 -2.97 -4.91 -13.36
N THR A 512 -2.59 -4.80 -14.63
CA THR A 512 -3.52 -4.60 -15.76
C THR A 512 -3.39 -5.75 -16.74
N ASP A 513 -4.51 -6.16 -17.36
CA ASP A 513 -4.53 -7.26 -18.34
C ASP A 513 -3.96 -8.56 -17.76
N VAL A 514 -4.71 -9.14 -16.83
CA VAL A 514 -4.34 -10.35 -16.09
C VAL A 514 -5.16 -11.53 -16.59
N LEU A 515 -4.49 -12.63 -16.94
CA LEU A 515 -5.11 -13.92 -17.25
C LEU A 515 -4.59 -14.99 -16.30
N ILE A 516 -5.50 -15.61 -15.56
CA ILE A 516 -5.23 -16.76 -14.70
C ILE A 516 -6.08 -17.93 -15.17
N GLU A 517 -5.46 -19.06 -15.52
CA GLU A 517 -6.22 -20.22 -15.99
C GLU A 517 -5.58 -21.58 -15.77
N ARG A 518 -6.41 -22.64 -15.67
CA ARG A 518 -5.92 -24.02 -15.50
C ARG A 518 -5.00 -24.17 -14.28
N ILE A 519 -5.40 -23.55 -13.17
CA ILE A 519 -4.71 -23.67 -11.88
C ILE A 519 -5.57 -24.51 -10.93
N GLU A 520 -4.95 -25.49 -10.30
CA GLU A 520 -5.49 -26.22 -9.16
C GLU A 520 -4.83 -25.69 -7.88
N ALA A 521 -5.63 -25.25 -6.89
CA ALA A 521 -5.11 -24.57 -5.72
C ALA A 521 -5.82 -24.94 -4.40
N THR A 522 -5.04 -25.29 -3.37
CA THR A 522 -5.56 -25.75 -2.07
C THR A 522 -4.73 -25.32 -0.85
N LEU A 523 -5.39 -25.27 0.31
CA LEU A 523 -4.81 -25.02 1.65
C LEU A 523 -4.24 -23.60 1.87
N MET A 524 -4.83 -22.58 1.23
CA MET A 524 -4.54 -21.17 1.51
C MET A 524 -5.42 -20.63 2.63
N ASN A 525 -4.81 -19.94 3.61
CA ASN A 525 -5.51 -19.32 4.74
C ASN A 525 -6.16 -17.97 4.37
N ASP A 526 -5.99 -17.53 3.13
CA ASP A 526 -6.75 -16.46 2.51
C ASP A 526 -7.30 -16.98 1.16
N ALA A 527 -6.94 -16.38 0.02
CA ALA A 527 -7.43 -16.77 -1.30
C ALA A 527 -6.49 -17.69 -2.10
N ALA A 528 -7.07 -18.72 -2.73
CA ALA A 528 -6.33 -19.62 -3.60
C ALA A 528 -5.92 -18.95 -4.91
N VAL A 529 -6.86 -18.27 -5.54
CA VAL A 529 -6.66 -17.45 -6.74
C VAL A 529 -7.18 -16.05 -6.43
N TYR A 530 -6.27 -15.08 -6.36
CA TYR A 530 -6.57 -13.70 -6.03
C TYR A 530 -6.16 -12.77 -7.17
N ALA A 531 -6.96 -11.75 -7.46
CA ALA A 531 -6.45 -10.54 -8.10
C ALA A 531 -7.00 -9.29 -7.42
N GLY A 532 -6.14 -8.31 -7.13
CA GLY A 532 -6.55 -7.17 -6.30
C GLY A 532 -6.02 -5.84 -6.78
N LYS A 533 -6.80 -4.77 -6.56
CA LYS A 533 -6.47 -3.40 -6.98
C LYS A 533 -6.07 -3.36 -8.47
N SER A 534 -6.71 -4.17 -9.31
CA SER A 534 -6.30 -4.49 -10.68
C SER A 534 -7.36 -4.08 -11.71
N GLU A 535 -6.99 -4.11 -13.00
CA GLU A 535 -7.89 -3.79 -14.12
C GLU A 535 -7.80 -4.87 -15.22
N ASN A 536 -8.92 -5.21 -15.86
CA ASN A 536 -9.01 -6.22 -16.93
C ASN A 536 -8.48 -7.58 -16.49
N VAL A 537 -9.19 -8.22 -15.57
CA VAL A 537 -8.79 -9.51 -14.99
C VAL A 537 -9.67 -10.62 -15.51
N VAL A 538 -9.09 -11.72 -15.97
CA VAL A 538 -9.80 -12.96 -16.34
C VAL A 538 -9.29 -14.11 -15.49
N ILE A 539 -10.21 -14.80 -14.81
CA ILE A 539 -9.94 -16.02 -14.04
C ILE A 539 -10.85 -17.13 -14.58
N ARG A 540 -10.26 -18.18 -15.18
CA ARG A 540 -11.04 -19.26 -15.77
C ARG A 540 -10.43 -20.64 -15.66
N GLU A 541 -11.26 -21.68 -15.78
CA GLU A 541 -10.79 -23.07 -15.82
C GLU A 541 -9.93 -23.45 -14.59
N THR A 542 -10.16 -22.82 -13.44
CA THR A 542 -9.46 -23.12 -12.17
C THR A 542 -10.27 -24.09 -11.30
N GLU A 543 -9.58 -24.85 -10.47
CA GLU A 543 -10.16 -25.70 -9.43
C GLU A 543 -9.59 -25.29 -8.07
N THR A 544 -10.45 -24.83 -7.16
CA THR A 544 -10.03 -24.30 -5.86
C THR A 544 -10.77 -25.01 -4.73
N TYR A 545 -10.02 -25.59 -3.79
CA TYR A 545 -10.62 -26.34 -2.69
C TYR A 545 -9.84 -26.32 -1.38
N GLY A 546 -10.54 -26.47 -0.26
CA GLY A 546 -9.92 -26.51 1.07
C GLY A 546 -9.24 -25.21 1.48
N ASN A 547 -9.62 -24.08 0.88
CA ASN A 547 -9.10 -22.74 1.19
C ASN A 547 -10.08 -21.97 2.07
N VAL A 548 -9.66 -20.81 2.58
CA VAL A 548 -10.63 -19.84 3.10
C VAL A 548 -11.43 -19.27 1.93
N ILE A 549 -10.78 -18.62 0.96
CA ILE A 549 -11.42 -18.14 -0.26
C ILE A 549 -10.93 -18.95 -1.46
N GLY A 550 -11.86 -19.43 -2.30
CA GLY A 550 -11.50 -20.08 -3.56
C GLY A 550 -10.95 -19.08 -4.57
N VAL A 551 -11.81 -18.19 -5.06
CA VAL A 551 -11.46 -17.11 -6.01
C VAL A 551 -11.83 -15.75 -5.41
N GLU A 552 -10.92 -14.78 -5.46
CA GLU A 552 -11.12 -13.42 -4.97
C GLU A 552 -10.80 -12.36 -6.04
N LEU A 553 -11.69 -11.37 -6.18
CA LEU A 553 -11.42 -10.11 -6.86
C LEU A 553 -11.64 -8.93 -5.90
N GLU A 554 -10.55 -8.32 -5.45
CA GLU A 554 -10.55 -7.24 -4.46
C GLU A 554 -10.30 -5.88 -5.13
N ASN A 555 -11.17 -4.90 -4.93
CA ASN A 555 -11.03 -3.52 -5.46
C ASN A 555 -10.63 -3.50 -6.95
N THR A 556 -11.22 -4.39 -7.74
CA THR A 556 -10.82 -4.67 -9.12
C THR A 556 -11.86 -4.16 -10.10
N VAL A 557 -11.41 -3.66 -11.25
CA VAL A 557 -12.26 -3.11 -12.29
C VAL A 557 -12.23 -4.01 -13.52
N ASN A 558 -13.41 -4.29 -14.09
CA ASN A 558 -13.57 -5.09 -15.31
C ASN A 558 -13.00 -6.52 -15.16
N GLY A 559 -13.53 -7.26 -14.18
CA GLY A 559 -13.18 -8.66 -13.93
C GLY A 559 -14.13 -9.65 -14.62
N GLU A 560 -13.62 -10.78 -15.10
CA GLU A 560 -14.40 -11.91 -15.60
C GLU A 560 -13.96 -13.22 -14.91
N VAL A 561 -14.88 -13.86 -14.20
CA VAL A 561 -14.65 -15.12 -13.46
C VAL A 561 -15.58 -16.19 -14.05
N TYR A 562 -15.04 -17.15 -14.81
CA TYR A 562 -15.88 -18.15 -15.48
C TYR A 562 -15.28 -19.53 -15.68
N ASN A 563 -16.13 -20.55 -15.85
CA ASN A 563 -15.70 -21.95 -16.00
C ASN A 563 -14.81 -22.46 -14.85
N ASN A 564 -14.92 -21.87 -13.65
CA ASN A 564 -14.16 -22.32 -12.49
C ASN A 564 -14.98 -23.33 -11.68
N TYR A 565 -14.28 -24.16 -10.91
CA TYR A 565 -14.85 -25.07 -9.93
C TYR A 565 -14.32 -24.73 -8.53
N ALA A 566 -15.13 -24.02 -7.74
CA ALA A 566 -14.81 -23.65 -6.37
C ALA A 566 -15.62 -24.52 -5.40
N HIS A 567 -14.95 -25.40 -4.66
CA HIS A 567 -15.61 -26.34 -3.77
C HIS A 567 -14.87 -26.60 -2.47
N ASP A 568 -15.59 -26.96 -1.41
CA ASP A 568 -15.00 -27.30 -0.11
C ASP A 568 -14.11 -26.20 0.52
N ASN A 569 -14.25 -24.94 0.08
CA ASN A 569 -13.63 -23.76 0.71
C ASN A 569 -14.51 -23.23 1.87
N THR A 570 -14.09 -22.18 2.59
CA THR A 570 -14.99 -21.43 3.49
C THR A 570 -15.99 -20.62 2.67
N VAL A 571 -15.49 -19.91 1.66
CA VAL A 571 -16.26 -19.23 0.62
C VAL A 571 -15.73 -19.61 -0.76
N GLY A 572 -16.63 -19.84 -1.72
CA GLY A 572 -16.25 -20.26 -3.07
C GLY A 572 -15.68 -19.10 -3.91
N ILE A 573 -16.50 -18.09 -4.17
CA ILE A 573 -16.11 -16.90 -4.95
C ILE A 573 -16.45 -15.64 -4.16
N PHE A 574 -15.48 -14.73 -4.06
CA PHE A 574 -15.61 -13.48 -3.31
C PHE A 574 -15.24 -12.28 -4.18
N ILE A 575 -16.19 -11.35 -4.35
CA ILE A 575 -15.98 -10.09 -5.08
C ILE A 575 -16.22 -8.95 -4.09
N ASP A 576 -15.21 -8.13 -3.84
CA ASP A 576 -15.29 -7.14 -2.79
C ASP A 576 -14.64 -5.79 -3.10
N LEU A 577 -15.11 -4.80 -2.35
CA LEU A 577 -14.56 -3.46 -2.24
C LEU A 577 -14.17 -3.23 -0.78
N LEU A 578 -12.89 -3.32 -0.45
CA LEU A 578 -12.37 -3.09 0.90
C LEU A 578 -11.92 -1.63 1.10
N PRO A 579 -12.12 -1.07 2.30
CA PRO A 579 -11.71 0.29 2.63
C PRO A 579 -10.21 0.37 2.92
N GLN A 580 -9.68 1.59 3.06
CA GLN A 580 -8.28 1.90 3.42
C GLN A 580 -7.23 1.42 2.40
N LEU A 581 -7.67 1.09 1.18
CA LEU A 581 -6.79 0.72 0.08
C LEU A 581 -6.62 1.87 -0.92
N PRO A 582 -5.54 1.88 -1.73
CA PRO A 582 -5.33 2.92 -2.74
C PRO A 582 -6.43 2.96 -3.81
N SER A 583 -6.84 1.81 -4.34
CA SER A 583 -8.01 1.72 -5.22
C SER A 583 -9.28 1.85 -4.37
N LYS A 584 -10.20 2.73 -4.79
CA LYS A 584 -11.44 3.06 -4.04
C LYS A 584 -12.69 2.46 -4.68
N VAL A 585 -12.53 1.57 -5.66
CA VAL A 585 -13.63 1.01 -6.45
C VAL A 585 -13.47 -0.49 -6.68
N SER A 586 -14.59 -1.19 -6.85
CA SER A 586 -14.67 -2.56 -7.35
C SER A 586 -15.88 -2.64 -8.28
N LEU A 587 -15.65 -2.68 -9.59
CA LEU A 587 -16.67 -2.35 -10.61
C LEU A 587 -16.64 -3.27 -11.83
N TYR A 588 -17.81 -3.49 -12.43
CA TYR A 588 -17.96 -4.13 -13.75
C TYR A 588 -17.46 -5.58 -13.79
N THR A 589 -17.69 -6.33 -12.72
CA THR A 589 -17.31 -7.74 -12.64
C THR A 589 -18.41 -8.64 -13.21
N LYS A 590 -18.02 -9.65 -13.99
CA LYS A 590 -18.91 -10.71 -14.46
C LYS A 590 -18.50 -12.04 -13.85
N VAL A 591 -19.44 -12.76 -13.28
CA VAL A 591 -19.23 -14.09 -12.69
C VAL A 591 -20.19 -15.08 -13.34
N TYR A 592 -19.69 -15.97 -14.19
CA TYR A 592 -20.57 -16.82 -14.99
C TYR A 592 -20.06 -18.21 -15.32
N ASP A 593 -20.97 -19.14 -15.62
CA ASP A 593 -20.64 -20.53 -15.98
C ASP A 593 -19.73 -21.25 -14.94
N ASN A 594 -19.73 -20.83 -13.67
CA ASN A 594 -18.96 -21.47 -12.61
C ASN A 594 -19.76 -22.56 -11.87
N ARG A 595 -19.04 -23.50 -11.27
CA ARG A 595 -19.56 -24.47 -10.30
C ARG A 595 -19.07 -24.09 -8.91
N VAL A 596 -19.99 -23.76 -8.02
CA VAL A 596 -19.70 -23.31 -6.65
C VAL A 596 -20.42 -24.23 -5.67
N GLU A 597 -19.70 -25.23 -5.17
CA GLU A 597 -20.32 -26.40 -4.56
C GLU A 597 -19.72 -26.71 -3.18
N ASN A 598 -20.57 -26.93 -2.16
CA ASN A 598 -20.15 -27.42 -0.86
C ASN A 598 -19.03 -26.61 -0.18
N ASN A 599 -18.99 -25.28 -0.36
CA ASN A 599 -18.00 -24.42 0.31
C ASN A 599 -18.33 -24.29 1.80
N ASN A 600 -18.06 -25.36 2.54
CA ASN A 600 -18.39 -25.59 3.94
C ASN A 600 -17.14 -25.84 4.82
N GLY A 601 -15.95 -25.57 4.26
CA GLY A 601 -14.68 -25.70 4.95
C GLY A 601 -14.61 -24.78 6.17
N GLU A 602 -13.81 -25.15 7.16
CA GLU A 602 -13.55 -24.29 8.33
C GLU A 602 -12.83 -23.00 7.87
N ASN A 603 -13.18 -21.87 8.49
CA ASN A 603 -12.41 -20.64 8.30
C ASN A 603 -11.14 -20.72 9.16
N PHE A 604 -10.00 -20.94 8.50
CA PHE A 604 -8.68 -20.99 9.13
C PHE A 604 -7.83 -19.75 8.82
N ALA A 605 -8.47 -18.64 8.45
CA ALA A 605 -7.77 -17.38 8.22
C ALA A 605 -7.06 -16.89 9.47
N ARG A 606 -6.02 -16.07 9.25
CA ARG A 606 -5.26 -15.47 10.34
C ARG A 606 -6.21 -14.64 11.24
N PRO A 607 -6.22 -14.87 12.56
CA PRO A 607 -7.06 -14.10 13.48
C PRO A 607 -6.81 -12.58 13.34
N GLY A 608 -7.89 -11.82 13.16
CA GLY A 608 -7.86 -10.37 12.99
C GLY A 608 -7.67 -9.87 11.55
N SER A 609 -7.54 -10.76 10.55
CA SER A 609 -7.66 -10.38 9.14
C SER A 609 -9.14 -10.26 8.71
N SER A 610 -9.42 -9.55 7.62
CA SER A 610 -10.77 -9.44 7.05
C SER A 610 -11.37 -10.80 6.65
N PRO A 611 -10.64 -11.73 6.00
CA PRO A 611 -11.16 -13.07 5.67
C PRO A 611 -11.63 -13.87 6.88
N ALA A 612 -11.08 -13.62 8.08
CA ALA A 612 -11.50 -14.31 9.31
C ALA A 612 -12.94 -13.97 9.74
N LEU A 613 -13.56 -12.96 9.13
CA LEU A 613 -14.95 -12.58 9.37
C LEU A 613 -15.93 -13.33 8.45
N ILE A 614 -15.44 -14.03 7.42
CA ILE A 614 -16.29 -14.69 6.43
C ILE A 614 -16.90 -15.96 7.05
N PRO A 615 -18.23 -16.10 7.12
CA PRO A 615 -18.86 -17.29 7.65
C PRO A 615 -18.65 -18.50 6.72
N PRO A 616 -18.17 -19.64 7.24
CA PRO A 616 -18.20 -20.92 6.54
C PRO A 616 -19.56 -21.24 5.94
N GLY A 617 -19.58 -21.94 4.81
CA GLY A 617 -20.84 -22.33 4.17
C GLY A 617 -21.36 -21.33 3.15
N THR A 618 -20.50 -20.44 2.63
CA THR A 618 -20.91 -19.37 1.72
C THR A 618 -20.52 -19.73 0.28
N GLY A 619 -21.49 -19.78 -0.64
CA GLY A 619 -21.19 -20.08 -2.05
C GLY A 619 -20.45 -18.91 -2.70
N MET A 620 -21.16 -17.82 -2.95
CA MET A 620 -20.64 -16.58 -3.50
C MET A 620 -20.94 -15.41 -2.56
N LEU A 621 -19.97 -14.52 -2.38
CA LEU A 621 -20.11 -13.31 -1.57
C LEU A 621 -19.76 -12.08 -2.41
N ILE A 622 -20.67 -11.11 -2.44
CA ILE A 622 -20.46 -9.78 -3.00
C ILE A 622 -20.50 -8.79 -1.85
N LEU A 623 -19.38 -8.11 -1.59
CA LEU A 623 -19.25 -7.15 -0.50
C LEU A 623 -18.94 -5.77 -1.06
N ALA A 624 -19.95 -4.90 -1.08
CA ALA A 624 -19.88 -3.51 -1.54
C ALA A 624 -19.36 -3.26 -2.97
N ALA A 625 -19.12 -4.30 -3.77
CA ALA A 625 -18.77 -4.15 -5.17
C ALA A 625 -19.99 -3.75 -6.00
N ASP A 626 -19.79 -2.87 -6.99
CA ASP A 626 -20.87 -2.41 -7.86
C ASP A 626 -20.78 -3.00 -9.27
N HIS A 627 -21.90 -2.93 -9.99
CA HIS A 627 -22.00 -3.38 -11.37
C HIS A 627 -21.54 -4.83 -11.56
N VAL A 628 -21.90 -5.70 -10.62
CA VAL A 628 -21.58 -7.13 -10.68
C VAL A 628 -22.69 -7.90 -11.39
N GLU A 629 -22.38 -8.56 -12.49
CA GLU A 629 -23.32 -9.42 -13.24
C GLU A 629 -23.01 -10.90 -12.96
N ILE A 630 -23.99 -11.66 -12.46
CA ILE A 630 -23.81 -13.04 -11.99
C ILE A 630 -24.79 -13.94 -12.75
N TYR A 631 -24.31 -14.86 -13.59
CA TYR A 631 -25.22 -15.64 -14.42
C TYR A 631 -24.75 -17.03 -14.84
N ASN A 632 -25.70 -17.93 -15.12
CA ASN A 632 -25.44 -19.30 -15.57
C ASN A 632 -24.54 -20.14 -14.63
N ASN A 633 -24.40 -19.76 -13.37
CA ASN A 633 -23.63 -20.53 -12.41
C ASN A 633 -24.46 -21.65 -11.79
N THR A 634 -23.80 -22.72 -11.34
CA THR A 634 -24.38 -23.74 -10.47
C THR A 634 -23.90 -23.50 -9.03
N ILE A 635 -24.82 -23.18 -8.12
CA ILE A 635 -24.52 -22.82 -6.73
C ILE A 635 -25.26 -23.79 -5.81
N LYS A 636 -24.55 -24.74 -5.20
CA LYS A 636 -25.21 -25.82 -4.45
C LYS A 636 -24.51 -26.26 -3.18
N GLY A 637 -25.29 -26.74 -2.22
CA GLY A 637 -24.77 -27.43 -1.03
C GLY A 637 -24.02 -26.55 -0.04
N ASN A 638 -24.15 -25.23 -0.11
CA ASN A 638 -23.48 -24.29 0.79
C ASN A 638 -24.33 -24.07 2.05
N LYS A 639 -23.77 -24.35 3.23
CA LYS A 639 -24.51 -24.40 4.52
C LYS A 639 -25.18 -23.10 4.92
N SER A 640 -24.50 -21.97 4.73
CA SER A 640 -24.91 -20.63 5.17
C SER A 640 -25.69 -19.86 4.13
N GLY A 641 -25.25 -19.89 2.88
CA GLY A 641 -25.99 -19.28 1.78
C GLY A 641 -25.40 -19.56 0.41
N GLY A 642 -26.25 -19.45 -0.62
CA GLY A 642 -25.83 -19.62 -2.01
C GLY A 642 -25.12 -18.37 -2.53
N LEU A 643 -25.87 -17.30 -2.79
CA LEU A 643 -25.37 -15.97 -3.14
C LEU A 643 -25.66 -14.98 -2.01
N ALA A 644 -24.64 -14.29 -1.52
CA ALA A 644 -24.73 -13.27 -0.49
C ALA A 644 -24.30 -11.90 -1.05
N VAL A 645 -25.09 -10.85 -0.79
CA VAL A 645 -24.82 -9.46 -1.19
C VAL A 645 -24.97 -8.57 0.04
N PHE A 646 -23.86 -7.94 0.46
CA PHE A 646 -23.76 -7.19 1.70
C PHE A 646 -23.04 -5.85 1.54
N ASN A 647 -23.36 -4.91 2.43
CA ASN A 647 -22.56 -3.70 2.61
C ASN A 647 -21.33 -3.94 3.51
N LEU A 648 -20.39 -2.99 3.52
CA LEU A 648 -19.18 -3.09 4.35
C LEU A 648 -19.43 -3.07 5.85
N THR A 649 -20.56 -2.51 6.31
CA THR A 649 -20.83 -2.40 7.76
C THR A 649 -21.08 -3.75 8.43
N VAL A 650 -21.22 -4.83 7.65
CA VAL A 650 -21.26 -6.20 8.15
C VAL A 650 -19.93 -6.64 8.79
N GLY A 651 -18.80 -6.10 8.32
CA GLY A 651 -17.46 -6.49 8.75
C GLY A 651 -16.57 -5.33 9.23
N PHE A 652 -16.94 -4.09 8.92
CA PHE A 652 -16.13 -2.90 9.20
C PHE A 652 -16.89 -1.86 10.01
N SER A 653 -16.18 -1.16 10.89
CA SER A 653 -16.74 -0.02 11.63
C SER A 653 -16.81 1.23 10.74
N THR A 654 -17.74 2.14 11.03
CA THR A 654 -17.98 3.33 10.19
C THR A 654 -16.77 4.27 10.09
N ASN A 655 -15.85 4.23 11.05
CA ASN A 655 -14.61 5.00 11.06
C ASN A 655 -13.48 4.32 10.25
N GLU A 656 -13.61 3.05 9.92
CA GLU A 656 -12.67 2.34 9.03
C GLU A 656 -13.06 2.47 7.56
N ILE A 657 -14.33 2.79 7.27
CA ILE A 657 -14.85 2.88 5.90
C ILE A 657 -14.54 4.26 5.31
N ASP A 658 -13.75 4.29 4.24
CA ASP A 658 -13.39 5.49 3.46
C ASP A 658 -13.80 5.38 1.96
N VAL A 659 -14.74 4.47 1.67
CA VAL A 659 -15.35 4.20 0.36
C VAL A 659 -16.88 4.16 0.51
N ASP A 660 -17.64 4.12 -0.59
CA ASP A 660 -19.07 3.80 -0.52
C ASP A 660 -19.24 2.37 0.02
N PRO A 661 -19.93 2.15 1.16
CA PRO A 661 -20.07 0.82 1.70
C PRO A 661 -21.11 -0.04 1.01
N ASN A 662 -21.92 0.48 0.09
CA ASN A 662 -23.11 -0.21 -0.40
C ASN A 662 -22.88 -0.85 -1.78
N PRO A 663 -23.28 -2.11 -2.01
CA PRO A 663 -23.22 -2.74 -3.32
C PRO A 663 -24.35 -2.23 -4.22
N GLU A 664 -24.01 -1.71 -5.39
CA GLU A 664 -24.96 -1.14 -6.34
C GLU A 664 -24.96 -1.85 -7.68
N TYR A 665 -26.10 -1.87 -8.36
CA TYR A 665 -26.22 -2.47 -9.69
C TYR A 665 -25.79 -3.94 -9.79
N VAL A 666 -25.87 -4.71 -8.70
CA VAL A 666 -25.69 -6.16 -8.73
C VAL A 666 -26.86 -6.80 -9.47
N HIS A 667 -26.58 -7.60 -10.49
CA HIS A 667 -27.60 -8.30 -11.28
C HIS A 667 -27.32 -9.80 -11.33
N ALA A 668 -28.10 -10.59 -10.59
CA ALA A 668 -28.07 -12.04 -10.68
C ALA A 668 -29.20 -12.53 -11.61
N HIS A 669 -28.88 -13.39 -12.58
CA HIS A 669 -29.89 -14.03 -13.43
C HIS A 669 -29.48 -15.40 -13.98
N ASN A 670 -30.44 -16.29 -14.18
CA ASN A 670 -30.24 -17.62 -14.78
C ASN A 670 -29.24 -18.50 -14.01
N ASN A 671 -29.09 -18.32 -12.70
CA ASN A 671 -28.29 -19.22 -11.88
C ASN A 671 -29.13 -20.41 -11.40
N THR A 672 -28.48 -21.54 -11.15
CA THR A 672 -29.10 -22.73 -10.56
C THR A 672 -28.73 -22.81 -9.08
N TYR A 673 -29.75 -22.77 -8.21
CA TYR A 673 -29.58 -22.91 -6.77
C TYR A 673 -30.13 -24.25 -6.30
N GLU A 674 -29.34 -24.99 -5.52
CA GLU A 674 -29.79 -26.26 -4.95
C GLU A 674 -29.24 -26.48 -3.54
N ASN A 675 -30.14 -26.72 -2.57
CA ASN A 675 -29.78 -27.11 -1.21
C ASN A 675 -28.74 -26.18 -0.55
N ASN A 676 -28.94 -24.85 -0.64
CA ASN A 676 -28.14 -23.89 0.11
C ASN A 676 -28.87 -23.42 1.38
N GLY A 677 -28.14 -22.89 2.35
CA GLY A 677 -28.71 -22.27 3.54
C GLY A 677 -29.36 -23.23 4.54
N TYR A 678 -29.05 -24.52 4.46
CA TYR A 678 -29.73 -25.57 5.22
C TYR A 678 -29.20 -25.75 6.66
N ASP A 679 -28.00 -25.25 6.97
CA ASP A 679 -27.35 -25.38 8.28
C ASP A 679 -26.40 -24.20 8.52
N ALA A 680 -26.98 -23.01 8.52
CA ALA A 680 -26.20 -21.78 8.46
C ALA A 680 -25.30 -21.56 9.67
N ASP A 681 -24.16 -20.92 9.44
CA ASP A 681 -23.23 -20.48 10.46
C ASP A 681 -23.94 -19.62 11.55
N PRO A 682 -23.53 -19.70 12.83
CA PRO A 682 -24.12 -18.91 13.91
C PRO A 682 -24.22 -17.41 13.63
N PHE A 683 -23.27 -16.83 12.87
CA PHE A 683 -23.33 -15.44 12.44
C PHE A 683 -24.59 -15.18 11.59
N VAL A 684 -24.81 -16.00 10.55
CA VAL A 684 -25.97 -15.89 9.66
C VAL A 684 -27.27 -16.21 10.40
N GLN A 685 -27.28 -17.21 11.29
CA GLN A 685 -28.43 -17.51 12.14
C GLN A 685 -28.79 -16.35 13.07
N LYS A 686 -27.80 -15.69 13.67
CA LYS A 686 -28.03 -14.53 14.54
C LYS A 686 -28.63 -13.36 13.75
N MET A 687 -28.16 -13.15 12.52
CA MET A 687 -28.61 -12.06 11.67
C MET A 687 -30.00 -12.31 11.06
N LEU A 688 -30.26 -13.51 10.54
CA LEU A 688 -31.44 -13.80 9.71
C LEU A 688 -32.30 -14.98 10.21
N GLY A 689 -31.89 -15.64 11.29
CA GLY A 689 -32.55 -16.82 11.85
C GLY A 689 -32.24 -18.14 11.15
N ARG A 690 -31.83 -18.10 9.87
CA ARG A 690 -31.44 -19.25 9.05
C ARG A 690 -30.66 -18.79 7.80
N GLY A 691 -30.17 -19.74 7.01
CA GLY A 691 -29.60 -19.48 5.68
C GLY A 691 -30.65 -19.49 4.56
N PHE A 692 -30.23 -19.05 3.36
CA PHE A 692 -31.07 -18.94 2.16
C PHE A 692 -30.26 -19.20 0.89
N ASP A 693 -30.92 -19.49 -0.24
CA ASP A 693 -30.24 -19.55 -1.54
C ASP A 693 -29.68 -18.18 -1.94
N ILE A 694 -30.45 -17.11 -1.69
CA ILE A 694 -30.01 -15.73 -1.94
C ILE A 694 -30.20 -14.91 -0.67
N ILE A 695 -29.16 -14.21 -0.25
CA ILE A 695 -29.16 -13.27 0.85
C ILE A 695 -28.75 -11.91 0.31
N TRP A 696 -29.63 -10.92 0.47
CA TRP A 696 -29.35 -9.52 0.23
C TRP A 696 -29.81 -8.74 1.45
N ASP A 697 -28.89 -8.02 2.10
CA ASP A 697 -29.17 -7.19 3.28
C ASP A 697 -30.01 -5.93 2.98
N VAL A 698 -30.46 -5.76 1.73
CA VAL A 698 -31.23 -4.61 1.26
C VAL A 698 -30.43 -3.30 1.29
N SER A 699 -29.10 -3.40 1.35
CA SER A 699 -28.19 -2.28 1.11
C SER A 699 -28.00 -2.01 -0.39
N GLY A 700 -27.61 -0.78 -0.70
CA GLY A 700 -27.34 -0.31 -2.06
C GLY A 700 -28.52 -0.32 -3.02
N ALA A 701 -28.42 0.48 -4.07
CA ALA A 701 -29.50 0.71 -5.03
C ALA A 701 -29.22 0.05 -6.39
N GLY A 702 -30.26 -0.20 -7.17
CA GLY A 702 -30.12 -0.80 -8.51
C GLY A 702 -29.85 -2.30 -8.55
N ASN A 703 -29.87 -2.99 -7.39
CA ASN A 703 -29.72 -4.44 -7.31
C ASN A 703 -30.95 -5.18 -7.82
N HIS A 704 -30.76 -6.19 -8.66
CA HIS A 704 -31.80 -7.00 -9.29
C HIS A 704 -31.47 -8.50 -9.27
N PHE A 705 -32.49 -9.33 -9.10
CA PHE A 705 -32.35 -10.78 -9.05
C PHE A 705 -33.47 -11.43 -9.88
N ASP A 706 -33.15 -11.78 -11.12
CA ASP A 706 -34.05 -12.48 -12.05
C ASP A 706 -33.85 -14.00 -11.91
N GLU A 707 -34.12 -14.49 -10.69
CA GLU A 707 -33.75 -15.84 -10.25
C GLU A 707 -34.94 -16.75 -9.92
N GLN A 708 -34.69 -18.05 -9.96
CA GLN A 708 -35.60 -19.11 -9.48
C GLN A 708 -35.06 -19.78 -8.21
N ALA A 709 -34.69 -18.97 -7.21
CA ALA A 709 -34.27 -19.45 -5.90
C ALA A 709 -35.43 -20.05 -5.10
N SER A 710 -35.18 -21.14 -4.36
CA SER A 710 -36.18 -21.77 -3.50
C SER A 710 -36.41 -20.98 -2.20
N SER A 711 -35.40 -20.22 -1.78
CA SER A 711 -35.44 -19.37 -0.59
C SER A 711 -34.60 -18.11 -0.78
N SER A 712 -35.13 -16.96 -0.33
CA SER A 712 -34.37 -15.71 -0.34
C SER A 712 -34.64 -14.85 0.89
N PHE A 713 -33.64 -14.05 1.25
CA PHE A 713 -33.81 -12.89 2.10
C PHE A 713 -33.42 -11.63 1.30
N PRO A 714 -34.31 -10.63 1.17
CA PRO A 714 -35.70 -10.66 1.60
C PRO A 714 -36.54 -11.68 0.78
N PRO A 715 -37.75 -12.06 1.25
CA PRO A 715 -38.58 -13.07 0.57
C PRO A 715 -39.05 -12.69 -0.84
N VAL A 716 -39.01 -11.40 -1.18
CA VAL A 716 -39.28 -10.90 -2.52
C VAL A 716 -38.02 -10.22 -3.02
N LEU A 717 -37.46 -10.66 -4.13
CA LEU A 717 -36.31 -9.98 -4.72
C LEU A 717 -36.76 -9.08 -5.88
N PRO A 718 -36.21 -7.87 -6.01
CA PRO A 718 -36.53 -6.97 -7.11
C PRO A 718 -36.03 -7.54 -8.43
N LYS A 719 -36.82 -7.39 -9.49
CA LYS A 719 -36.50 -7.88 -10.84
C LYS A 719 -36.19 -6.72 -11.77
N LYS A 720 -35.30 -6.90 -12.74
CA LYS A 720 -34.96 -5.86 -13.73
C LYS A 720 -36.15 -5.40 -14.56
N SER A 721 -37.19 -6.25 -14.66
CA SER A 721 -38.46 -5.94 -15.31
C SER A 721 -39.42 -5.06 -14.50
N TRP A 722 -39.14 -4.77 -13.21
CA TRP A 722 -40.00 -3.94 -12.39
C TRP A 722 -39.97 -2.47 -12.85
N PRO A 723 -41.11 -1.76 -12.87
CA PRO A 723 -41.11 -0.32 -13.08
C PRO A 723 -40.33 0.40 -11.98
N GLN A 724 -39.50 1.38 -12.35
CA GLN A 724 -38.66 2.13 -11.39
C GLN A 724 -39.44 2.67 -10.17
N PRO A 725 -40.66 3.24 -10.31
CA PRO A 725 -41.39 3.75 -9.15
C PRO A 725 -41.77 2.66 -8.14
N PHE A 726 -42.00 1.44 -8.62
CA PHE A 726 -42.28 0.29 -7.76
C PHE A 726 -41.01 -0.20 -7.06
N TYR A 727 -39.89 -0.29 -7.79
CA TYR A 727 -38.57 -0.59 -7.21
C TYR A 727 -38.24 0.37 -6.07
N ASN A 728 -38.35 1.69 -6.32
CA ASN A 728 -38.02 2.72 -5.33
C ASN A 728 -38.85 2.57 -4.04
N LEU A 729 -40.16 2.34 -4.18
CA LEU A 729 -41.05 2.13 -3.04
C LEU A 729 -40.68 0.86 -2.26
N TYR A 730 -40.42 -0.24 -2.97
CA TYR A 730 -40.02 -1.51 -2.38
C TYR A 730 -38.71 -1.37 -1.61
N TRP A 731 -37.68 -0.81 -2.25
CA TRP A 731 -36.37 -0.59 -1.66
C TRP A 731 -36.47 0.23 -0.37
N ARG A 732 -37.19 1.36 -0.38
CA ARG A 732 -37.35 2.22 0.82
C ARG A 732 -38.09 1.49 1.94
N LEU A 733 -39.14 0.74 1.61
CA LEU A 733 -39.89 -0.04 2.58
C LEU A 733 -39.00 -1.10 3.24
N MET A 734 -38.28 -1.87 2.44
CA MET A 734 -37.42 -2.93 2.96
C MET A 734 -36.24 -2.38 3.75
N ASN A 735 -35.59 -1.32 3.26
CA ASN A 735 -34.50 -0.67 3.97
C ASN A 735 -34.97 -0.11 5.34
N PHE A 736 -36.19 0.43 5.42
CA PHE A 736 -36.81 0.83 6.69
C PHE A 736 -37.07 -0.37 7.62
N VAL A 737 -37.62 -1.46 7.09
CA VAL A 737 -37.93 -2.67 7.87
C VAL A 737 -36.67 -3.31 8.44
N VAL A 738 -35.63 -3.47 7.61
CA VAL A 738 -34.35 -4.05 8.02
C VAL A 738 -33.66 -3.17 9.06
N LYS A 739 -33.58 -1.84 8.84
CA LYS A 739 -33.00 -0.90 9.82
C LYS A 739 -33.76 -0.80 11.14
N ALA A 740 -35.06 -1.08 11.15
CA ALA A 740 -35.85 -1.10 12.38
C ALA A 740 -35.69 -2.41 13.18
N ALA A 741 -35.15 -3.46 12.55
CA ALA A 741 -34.92 -4.77 13.16
C ALA A 741 -33.47 -4.97 13.64
N SER A 742 -32.52 -4.25 13.06
CA SER A 742 -31.13 -4.07 13.53
C SER A 742 -31.05 -3.09 14.68
#